data_AF-A0A098QYZ3-F1
#
_entry.id   AF-A0A098QYZ3-F1
#
_cell.length_a   1.000
_cell.length_b   1.000
_cell.length_c   1.000
_cell.angle_alpha   90.00
_cell.angle_beta   90.00
_cell.angle_gamma   90.00
#
_symmetry.space_group_name_H-M   'P 1'
#
loop_
_entity.id
_entity.type
_entity.pdbx_description
1 polymer ?
#
loop_
_entity_poly.entity_id
_entity_poly.type
_entity_poly.pdbx_seq_one_letter_code
_entity_poly.pdbx_strand_id
1 'polypeptide(L)'
;MNQNKPKRILIVGGVAAGATAAARARRQDENAQITLLEAGPYISFANCGLPYYLGREIKDRRELILQTPEEFSQRYNLTVHINTEAVAIDATNKVLTARRTEGHQGISEELTFHYDSLILAQGGRPIRPSLPGSDQPHVHTLWTIPEMDALEQAIADESNKTAAVLGGGFIGLEMAEALSHRGMEVSVIEMAPHIMAHLDDEIAAVLEDELRDQGVSLYTGRRAEAICEDSVILDDKTEVPADIVLLSVGVAPTLQLAKKTGLAMGERGGILVNEYLQTSDPAIFAAGDMIELTHRVTGLNQRLPLAGPANRQGRISAANALAQLSGGPLKGYSGAIGTSVVKLFGQNAASTGISMAQATAAGIPAQAVTIHKGNHAGYYPGSRDLALKLTYRIPDGLILGAQAAGADVDKRIDVIASAITGRLTIHDLAELDLAYAPPFSSANDPVNIAAMVAQNRLSESSPAITAEELEETYDPNNDLILDVRTREEYEDGNIDGVLNIDLDELRENLHRLPRNKRILVHCASGYRAHLALRILQQRGYTRVLNILGGFTSIERHAKVRPYSALTINFSQGLVSSPCMASAPSMDDLLSQAGTPSQGDSNAPSSSKTASDTPAPLVVDVRTPEEFAMRAYPGALNIPLNELPSRYTELQPQNRQIIVYCASGARSSYAQMLLGQLGFTQVENGGSLMEMLSHNRR
;
A
#
# COMPACT_ATOMS: atom_id res chain seq x y z
N MET A 1 36.57 21.51 36.26
CA MET A 1 35.12 21.56 35.95
C MET A 1 34.37 20.98 37.14
N ASN A 2 33.41 21.72 37.67
CA ASN A 2 32.76 21.39 38.93
C ASN A 2 31.80 20.19 38.71
N GLN A 3 32.16 19.00 39.18
CA GLN A 3 31.39 17.75 38.96
C GLN A 3 30.00 17.73 39.62
N ASN A 4 29.59 18.82 40.28
CA ASN A 4 28.36 18.92 41.07
C ASN A 4 27.24 19.81 40.46
N LYS A 5 27.42 20.40 39.26
CA LYS A 5 26.33 21.14 38.62
C LYS A 5 25.48 20.18 37.78
N PRO A 6 24.15 20.10 37.99
CA PRO A 6 23.29 19.22 37.20
C PRO A 6 23.33 19.64 35.72
N LYS A 7 23.46 18.65 34.84
CA LYS A 7 23.46 18.84 33.38
C LYS A 7 22.08 19.24 32.92
N ARG A 8 21.93 20.37 32.22
CA ARG A 8 20.65 20.85 31.71
C ARG A 8 20.44 20.43 30.27
N ILE A 9 19.45 19.58 30.03
CA ILE A 9 19.03 19.14 28.70
C ILE A 9 17.66 19.74 28.41
N LEU A 10 17.59 20.55 27.37
CA LEU A 10 16.34 21.11 26.87
C LEU A 10 15.95 20.39 25.58
N ILE A 11 14.68 20.02 25.45
CA ILE A 11 14.16 19.27 24.30
C ILE A 11 12.94 20.02 23.77
N VAL A 12 12.88 20.22 22.45
CA VAL A 12 11.79 20.94 21.78
C VAL A 12 11.05 20.00 20.84
N GLY A 13 9.76 19.77 21.12
CA GLY A 13 8.90 18.78 20.47
C GLY A 13 8.73 17.53 21.33
N GLY A 14 7.50 17.21 21.72
CA GLY A 14 7.13 16.20 22.71
C GLY A 14 6.57 14.89 22.16
N VAL A 15 6.76 14.61 20.86
CA VAL A 15 6.22 13.41 20.21
C VAL A 15 7.33 12.39 19.96
N ALA A 16 7.47 11.80 18.76
CA ALA A 16 8.30 10.61 18.53
C ALA A 16 9.77 10.75 18.96
N ALA A 17 10.51 11.70 18.38
CA ALA A 17 11.93 11.87 18.66
C ALA A 17 12.16 12.47 20.06
N GLY A 18 11.45 13.53 20.42
CA GLY A 18 11.71 14.26 21.66
C GLY A 18 11.25 13.54 22.94
N ALA A 19 10.08 12.88 22.94
CA ALA A 19 9.69 12.06 24.09
C ALA A 19 10.64 10.86 24.26
N THR A 20 11.08 10.24 23.16
CA THR A 20 12.09 9.18 23.22
C THR A 20 13.43 9.69 23.75
N ALA A 21 13.85 10.89 23.35
CA ALA A 21 15.05 11.54 23.85
C ALA A 21 14.95 11.81 25.36
N ALA A 22 13.84 12.40 25.82
CA ALA A 22 13.58 12.72 27.22
C ALA A 22 13.62 11.47 28.10
N ALA A 23 12.88 10.43 27.71
CA ALA A 23 12.86 9.15 28.43
C ALA A 23 14.22 8.46 28.44
N ARG A 24 15.00 8.56 27.34
CA ARG A 24 16.35 8.00 27.26
C ARG A 24 17.33 8.76 28.14
N ALA A 25 17.29 10.09 28.13
CA ALA A 25 18.18 10.93 28.94
C ALA A 25 18.04 10.61 30.42
N ARG A 26 16.81 10.52 30.95
CA ARG A 26 16.57 10.13 32.34
C ARG A 26 17.18 8.77 32.68
N ARG A 27 16.97 7.76 31.84
CA ARG A 27 17.52 6.40 32.06
C ARG A 27 19.05 6.34 32.05
N GLN A 28 19.74 7.40 31.60
CA GLN A 28 21.20 7.45 31.54
C GLN A 28 21.83 8.34 32.63
N ASP A 29 21.10 9.33 33.14
CA ASP A 29 21.60 10.23 34.18
C ASP A 29 20.46 10.71 35.07
N GLU A 30 20.42 10.22 36.31
CA GLU A 30 19.40 10.59 37.30
C GLU A 30 19.58 12.01 37.86
N ASN A 31 20.74 12.64 37.63
CA ASN A 31 21.02 13.99 38.10
C ASN A 31 20.86 15.04 36.98
N ALA A 32 20.54 14.61 35.76
CA ALA A 32 20.25 15.55 34.68
C ALA A 32 18.93 16.30 34.95
N GLN A 33 18.95 17.61 34.72
CA GLN A 33 17.74 18.43 34.67
C GLN A 33 17.22 18.39 33.22
N ILE A 34 16.08 17.76 33.02
CA ILE A 34 15.48 17.55 31.69
C ILE A 34 14.21 18.38 31.59
N THR A 35 14.13 19.24 30.59
CA THR A 35 12.95 20.04 30.27
C THR A 35 12.49 19.71 28.85
N LEU A 36 11.20 19.41 28.69
CA LEU A 36 10.55 19.13 27.42
C LEU A 36 9.52 20.21 27.11
N LEU A 37 9.65 20.87 25.96
CA LEU A 37 8.67 21.86 25.48
C LEU A 37 7.85 21.25 24.33
N GLU A 38 6.54 21.36 24.41
CA GLU A 38 5.60 20.96 23.37
C GLU A 38 4.66 22.13 23.06
N ALA A 39 4.54 22.48 21.78
CA ALA A 39 3.74 23.61 21.33
C ALA A 39 2.24 23.31 21.44
N GLY A 40 1.83 22.06 21.27
CA GLY A 40 0.46 21.60 21.43
C GLY A 40 0.12 21.16 22.86
N PRO A 41 -1.14 20.71 23.06
CA PRO A 41 -1.62 20.27 24.37
C PRO A 41 -1.28 18.81 24.71
N TYR A 42 -0.78 18.02 23.75
CA TYR A 42 -0.52 16.59 23.91
C TYR A 42 0.93 16.25 23.61
N ILE A 43 1.51 15.36 24.42
CA ILE A 43 2.80 14.71 24.16
C ILE A 43 2.57 13.24 23.80
N SER A 44 3.56 12.60 23.19
CA SER A 44 3.60 11.14 22.96
C SER A 44 2.30 10.56 22.38
N PHE A 45 1.61 11.29 21.49
CA PHE A 45 0.43 10.76 20.83
C PHE A 45 0.78 9.96 19.58
N ALA A 46 -0.07 9.01 19.22
CA ALA A 46 0.10 8.13 18.07
C ALA A 46 -0.37 8.83 16.79
N ASN A 47 0.49 9.64 16.16
CA ASN A 47 0.16 10.32 14.89
C ASN A 47 -0.30 9.33 13.80
N CYS A 48 0.32 8.14 13.76
CA CYS A 48 -0.04 7.09 12.80
C CYS A 48 -1.41 6.46 13.09
N GLY A 49 -1.99 6.67 14.29
CA GLY A 49 -3.31 6.18 14.66
C GLY A 49 -4.46 7.11 14.27
N LEU A 50 -4.17 8.35 13.84
CA LEU A 50 -5.23 9.35 13.59
C LEU A 50 -6.21 8.91 12.48
N PRO A 51 -5.76 8.43 11.30
CA PRO A 51 -6.67 7.94 10.26
C PRO A 51 -7.55 6.77 10.75
N TYR A 52 -6.96 5.83 11.47
CA TYR A 52 -7.66 4.65 12.01
C TYR A 52 -8.68 4.97 13.12
N TYR A 53 -8.53 6.10 13.80
CA TYR A 53 -9.58 6.60 14.69
C TYR A 53 -10.74 7.21 13.89
N LEU A 54 -10.43 7.98 12.85
CA LEU A 54 -11.43 8.59 11.97
C LEU A 54 -12.23 7.52 11.21
N GLY A 55 -11.58 6.43 10.80
CA GLY A 55 -12.20 5.25 10.16
C GLY A 55 -12.94 4.30 11.10
N ARG A 56 -12.86 4.52 12.43
CA ARG A 56 -13.48 3.71 13.51
C ARG A 56 -12.85 2.35 13.79
N GLU A 57 -11.68 2.04 13.25
CA GLU A 57 -10.90 0.87 13.65
C GLU A 57 -10.39 1.03 15.10
N ILE A 58 -9.88 2.22 15.43
CA ILE A 58 -9.60 2.64 16.80
C ILE A 58 -10.85 3.33 17.35
N LYS A 59 -11.48 2.72 18.34
CA LYS A 59 -12.78 3.18 18.85
C LYS A 59 -12.67 4.30 19.88
N ASP A 60 -11.60 4.29 20.68
CA ASP A 60 -11.42 5.21 21.78
C ASP A 60 -10.27 6.18 21.49
N ARG A 61 -10.61 7.47 21.42
CA ARG A 61 -9.66 8.57 21.24
C ARG A 61 -8.50 8.52 22.25
N ARG A 62 -8.75 8.03 23.47
CA ARG A 62 -7.73 7.93 24.53
C ARG A 62 -6.61 6.96 24.19
N GLU A 63 -6.85 5.96 23.34
CA GLU A 63 -5.81 5.02 22.88
C GLU A 63 -4.73 5.71 22.04
N LEU A 64 -5.04 6.88 21.47
CA LEU A 64 -4.07 7.69 20.75
C LEU A 64 -3.12 8.46 21.68
N ILE A 65 -3.43 8.59 22.97
CA ILE A 65 -2.62 9.32 23.95
C ILE A 65 -1.82 8.28 24.75
N LEU A 66 -0.57 8.04 24.36
CA LEU A 66 0.24 6.98 24.98
C LEU A 66 0.76 7.36 26.37
N GLN A 67 0.94 8.65 26.64
CA GLN A 67 1.38 9.19 27.92
C GLN A 67 0.79 10.58 28.14
N THR A 68 0.35 10.87 29.36
CA THR A 68 0.02 12.25 29.79
C THR A 68 1.28 13.00 30.24
N PRO A 69 1.29 14.34 30.20
CA PRO A 69 2.39 15.14 30.76
C PRO A 69 2.71 14.80 32.22
N GLU A 70 1.70 14.55 33.04
CA GLU A 70 1.82 14.25 34.47
C GLU A 70 2.46 12.87 34.68
N GLU A 71 1.95 11.82 34.02
CA GLU A 71 2.51 10.47 34.11
C GLU A 71 3.94 10.43 33.60
N PHE A 72 4.21 11.13 32.48
CA PHE A 72 5.54 11.18 31.88
C PHE A 72 6.54 11.91 32.78
N SER A 73 6.13 13.04 33.36
CA SER A 73 6.94 13.81 34.32
C SER A 73 7.22 13.00 35.58
N GLN A 74 6.22 12.31 36.12
CA GLN A 74 6.38 11.49 37.32
C GLN A 74 7.28 10.28 37.07
N ARG A 75 7.07 9.57 35.95
CA ARG A 75 7.85 8.36 35.61
C ARG A 75 9.30 8.67 35.30
N TYR A 76 9.58 9.79 34.64
CA TYR A 76 10.91 10.14 34.16
C TYR A 76 11.52 11.35 34.87
N ASN A 77 10.96 11.80 35.99
CA ASN A 77 11.48 12.88 36.82
C ASN A 77 11.95 14.09 35.99
N LEU A 78 11.07 14.64 35.16
CA LEU A 78 11.39 15.74 34.24
C LEU A 78 10.28 16.77 34.20
N THR A 79 10.56 17.95 33.67
CA THR A 79 9.56 19.02 33.52
C THR A 79 9.02 19.05 32.09
N VAL A 80 7.71 18.87 31.93
CA VAL A 80 7.02 19.04 30.64
C VAL A 80 6.27 20.38 30.63
N HIS A 81 6.47 21.17 29.58
CA HIS A 81 5.67 22.36 29.28
C HIS A 81 4.91 22.15 27.99
N ILE A 82 3.60 21.90 28.10
CA ILE A 82 2.67 21.88 26.95
C ILE A 82 2.17 23.29 26.63
N ASN A 83 1.55 23.48 25.46
CA ASN A 83 1.11 24.78 24.95
C ASN A 83 2.23 25.83 24.98
N THR A 84 3.48 25.40 24.79
CA THR A 84 4.69 26.20 24.96
C THR A 84 5.56 26.08 23.70
N GLU A 85 5.45 27.09 22.85
CA GLU A 85 6.16 27.16 21.56
C GLU A 85 7.55 27.78 21.74
N ALA A 86 8.61 27.10 21.29
CA ALA A 86 9.95 27.69 21.21
C ALA A 86 10.03 28.73 20.08
N VAL A 87 10.44 29.96 20.39
CA VAL A 87 10.39 31.09 19.43
C VAL A 87 11.76 31.66 19.05
N ALA A 88 12.77 31.54 19.93
CA ALA A 88 14.13 32.00 19.66
C ALA A 88 15.18 31.18 20.43
N ILE A 89 16.37 31.03 19.84
CA ILE A 89 17.55 30.46 20.49
C ILE A 89 18.68 31.48 20.42
N ASP A 90 19.21 31.85 21.56
CA ASP A 90 20.51 32.51 21.70
C ASP A 90 21.57 31.43 21.96
N ALA A 91 22.21 31.00 20.87
CA ALA A 91 23.22 29.94 20.90
C ALA A 91 24.48 30.35 21.69
N THR A 92 24.84 31.64 21.68
CA THR A 92 26.03 32.16 22.38
C THR A 92 25.84 32.09 23.89
N ASN A 93 24.68 32.54 24.39
CA ASN A 93 24.37 32.53 25.81
C ASN A 93 23.74 31.21 26.30
N LYS A 94 23.45 30.28 25.36
CA LYS A 94 22.76 29.01 25.58
C LYS A 94 21.40 29.19 26.28
N VAL A 95 20.58 30.03 25.67
CA VAL A 95 19.24 30.38 26.15
C VAL A 95 18.22 30.13 25.05
N LEU A 96 17.09 29.55 25.41
CA LEU A 96 15.92 29.42 24.54
C LEU A 96 14.76 30.22 25.14
N THR A 97 14.15 31.05 24.31
CA THR A 97 12.92 31.77 24.64
C THR A 97 11.74 31.00 24.06
N ALA A 98 10.71 30.78 24.88
CA ALA A 98 9.47 30.15 24.49
C ALA A 98 8.27 31.03 24.85
N ARG A 99 7.15 30.80 24.17
CA ARG A 99 5.88 31.47 24.41
C ARG A 99 4.85 30.45 24.82
N ARG A 100 4.27 30.60 26.00
CA ARG A 100 3.22 29.75 26.53
C ARG A 100 1.86 30.39 26.30
N THR A 101 0.91 29.62 25.80
CA THR A 101 -0.48 30.05 25.64
C THR A 101 -1.33 29.41 26.72
N GLU A 102 -1.92 30.22 27.61
CA GLU A 102 -2.82 29.73 28.66
C GLU A 102 -4.30 29.93 28.30
N GLY A 103 -5.03 28.82 28.19
CA GLY A 103 -6.50 28.79 28.07
C GLY A 103 -7.08 29.38 26.77
N HIS A 104 -8.40 29.48 26.73
CA HIS A 104 -9.17 30.01 25.59
C HIS A 104 -9.03 31.54 25.41
N GLN A 105 -8.38 32.24 26.34
CA GLN A 105 -8.25 33.70 26.33
C GLN A 105 -7.02 34.22 25.59
N GLY A 106 -6.14 33.33 25.09
CA GLY A 106 -5.02 33.71 24.23
C GLY A 106 -3.92 34.54 24.92
N ILE A 107 -3.89 34.57 26.27
CA ILE A 107 -2.83 35.26 27.01
C ILE A 107 -1.52 34.51 26.78
N SER A 108 -0.53 35.22 26.28
CA SER A 108 0.81 34.67 26.01
C SER A 108 1.80 35.11 27.09
N GLU A 109 2.41 34.15 27.78
CA GLU A 109 3.54 34.38 28.69
C GLU A 109 4.86 34.04 27.98
N GLU A 110 5.89 34.87 28.15
CA GLU A 110 7.24 34.58 27.65
C GLU A 110 8.08 33.89 28.74
N LEU A 111 8.64 32.74 28.40
CA LEU A 111 9.44 31.90 29.29
C LEU A 111 10.87 31.78 28.77
N THR A 112 11.84 31.78 29.67
CA THR A 112 13.27 31.67 29.35
C THR A 112 13.87 30.39 29.93
N PHE A 113 14.56 29.61 29.09
CA PHE A 113 15.17 28.34 29.47
C PHE A 113 16.66 28.32 29.15
N HIS A 114 17.50 28.14 30.16
CA HIS A 114 18.93 27.91 29.97
C HIS A 114 19.23 26.43 29.74
N TYR A 115 20.13 26.12 28.82
CA TYR A 115 20.53 24.75 28.52
C TYR A 115 22.06 24.58 28.52
N ASP A 116 22.51 23.36 28.78
CA ASP A 116 23.90 22.97 28.50
C ASP A 116 23.98 22.23 27.16
N SER A 117 22.94 21.45 26.84
CA SER A 117 22.65 20.87 25.52
C SER A 117 21.17 20.99 25.14
N LEU A 118 20.89 21.20 23.85
CA LEU A 118 19.55 21.37 23.28
C LEU A 118 19.29 20.28 22.23
N ILE A 119 18.08 19.71 22.22
CA ILE A 119 17.63 18.74 21.20
C ILE A 119 16.41 19.30 20.48
N LEU A 120 16.55 19.54 19.18
CA LEU A 120 15.46 19.97 18.31
C LEU A 120 14.76 18.75 17.69
N ALA A 121 13.47 18.58 17.98
CA ALA A 121 12.65 17.44 17.58
C ALA A 121 11.23 17.87 17.18
N GLN A 122 11.11 19.04 16.54
CA GLN A 122 9.84 19.69 16.19
C GLN A 122 9.11 19.03 15.00
N GLY A 123 9.73 18.03 14.36
CA GLY A 123 9.15 17.31 13.23
C GLY A 123 8.85 18.21 12.03
N GLY A 124 7.69 18.01 11.43
CA GLY A 124 7.20 18.78 10.29
C GLY A 124 5.80 19.33 10.48
N ARG A 125 5.25 19.88 9.40
CA ARG A 125 3.87 20.34 9.26
C ARG A 125 3.34 19.97 7.87
N PRO A 126 2.04 19.68 7.71
CA PRO A 126 1.43 19.47 6.41
C PRO A 126 1.68 20.64 5.48
N ILE A 127 1.97 20.36 4.21
CA ILE A 127 2.11 21.40 3.19
C ILE A 127 0.71 21.89 2.82
N ARG A 128 0.49 23.20 2.96
CA ARG A 128 -0.68 23.88 2.40
C ARG A 128 -0.25 24.55 1.08
N PRO A 129 -0.68 24.04 -0.08
CA PRO A 129 -0.32 24.63 -1.37
C PRO A 129 -0.96 26.00 -1.51
N SER A 130 -0.28 26.94 -2.17
CA SER A 130 -0.86 28.22 -2.55
C SER A 130 -1.83 28.04 -3.72
N LEU A 131 -3.05 27.64 -3.39
CA LEU A 131 -4.14 27.30 -4.32
C LEU A 131 -5.36 28.17 -3.99
N PRO A 132 -6.06 28.76 -4.98
CA PRO A 132 -7.31 29.48 -4.72
C PRO A 132 -8.30 28.60 -3.95
N GLY A 133 -8.78 29.08 -2.80
CA GLY A 133 -9.72 28.36 -1.94
C GLY A 133 -9.09 27.37 -0.94
N SER A 134 -7.76 27.24 -0.86
CA SER A 134 -7.10 26.33 0.10
C SER A 134 -7.29 26.67 1.58
N ASP A 135 -7.80 27.86 1.87
CA ASP A 135 -8.06 28.35 3.23
C ASP A 135 -9.56 28.31 3.59
N GLN A 136 -10.39 27.68 2.75
CA GLN A 136 -11.81 27.54 3.04
C GLN A 136 -12.08 26.66 4.27
N PRO A 137 -13.21 26.85 4.98
CA PRO A 137 -13.49 26.17 6.24
C PRO A 137 -13.58 24.64 6.14
N HIS A 138 -14.00 24.10 5.00
CA HIS A 138 -14.11 22.66 4.74
C HIS A 138 -12.78 22.03 4.29
N VAL A 139 -11.68 22.80 4.29
CA VAL A 139 -10.34 22.35 3.87
C VAL A 139 -9.50 21.99 5.10
N HIS A 140 -9.25 20.70 5.26
CA HIS A 140 -8.57 20.12 6.41
C HIS A 140 -7.16 19.65 6.08
N THR A 141 -6.34 19.57 7.13
CA THR A 141 -5.05 18.87 7.17
C THR A 141 -5.11 17.87 8.32
N LEU A 142 -4.24 16.86 8.32
CA LEU A 142 -4.15 15.89 9.41
C LEU A 142 -2.70 15.72 9.87
N TRP A 143 -2.42 16.16 11.10
CA TRP A 143 -1.10 16.02 11.72
C TRP A 143 -1.15 15.85 13.23
N THR A 144 -2.10 16.53 13.88
CA THR A 144 -2.23 16.61 15.33
C THR A 144 -3.61 16.16 15.81
N ILE A 145 -3.75 15.87 17.11
CA ILE A 145 -5.05 15.53 17.70
C ILE A 145 -6.10 16.64 17.49
N PRO A 146 -5.81 17.95 17.69
CA PRO A 146 -6.82 18.98 17.42
C PRO A 146 -7.30 19.03 15.96
N GLU A 147 -6.43 18.78 14.99
CA GLU A 147 -6.84 18.69 13.58
C GLU A 147 -7.69 17.46 13.31
N MET A 148 -7.34 16.31 13.91
CA MET A 148 -8.16 15.11 13.87
C MET A 148 -9.54 15.35 14.51
N ASP A 149 -9.62 16.02 15.66
CA ASP A 149 -10.89 16.34 16.32
C ASP A 149 -11.77 17.25 15.44
N ALA A 150 -11.18 18.22 14.75
CA ALA A 150 -11.89 19.08 13.81
C ALA A 150 -12.41 18.32 12.58
N LEU A 151 -11.59 17.40 12.04
CA LEU A 151 -11.97 16.57 10.91
C LEU A 151 -13.03 15.53 11.29
N GLU A 152 -12.97 14.96 12.50
CA GLU A 152 -14.01 14.07 13.03
C GLU A 152 -15.36 14.78 13.14
N GLN A 153 -15.38 16.07 13.54
CA GLN A 153 -16.62 16.86 13.56
C GLN A 153 -17.20 17.02 12.15
N ALA A 154 -16.36 17.33 11.16
CA ALA A 154 -16.80 17.46 9.78
C ALA A 154 -17.32 16.12 9.22
N ILE A 155 -16.65 15.00 9.51
CA ILE A 155 -17.08 13.66 9.07
C ILE A 155 -18.36 13.21 9.78
N ALA A 156 -18.57 13.62 11.04
CA ALA A 156 -19.77 13.27 11.79
C ALA A 156 -21.00 14.07 11.37
N ASP A 157 -20.83 15.17 10.63
CA ASP A 157 -21.94 15.93 10.07
C ASP A 157 -22.54 15.17 8.88
N GLU A 158 -23.76 14.67 9.07
CA GLU A 158 -24.45 13.87 8.05
C GLU A 158 -24.78 14.66 6.77
N SER A 159 -24.68 16.00 6.76
CA SER A 159 -24.81 16.77 5.53
C SER A 159 -23.64 16.55 4.57
N ASN A 160 -22.46 16.19 5.07
CA ASN A 160 -21.28 15.97 4.26
C ASN A 160 -21.30 14.54 3.69
N LYS A 161 -21.38 14.42 2.37
CA LYS A 161 -21.49 13.15 1.65
C LYS A 161 -20.28 12.84 0.79
N THR A 162 -19.57 13.87 0.33
CA THR A 162 -18.47 13.75 -0.64
C THR A 162 -17.17 14.25 -0.01
N ALA A 163 -16.06 13.59 -0.33
CA ALA A 163 -14.74 14.00 0.13
C ALA A 163 -13.68 13.90 -0.98
N ALA A 164 -12.89 14.96 -1.12
CA ALA A 164 -11.72 14.98 -2.00
C ALA A 164 -10.43 14.92 -1.19
N VAL A 165 -9.58 13.93 -1.47
CA VAL A 165 -8.25 13.78 -0.89
C VAL A 165 -7.21 14.20 -1.93
N LEU A 166 -6.49 15.27 -1.63
CA LEU A 166 -5.44 15.81 -2.50
C LEU A 166 -4.09 15.22 -2.08
N GLY A 167 -3.57 14.29 -2.87
CA GLY A 167 -2.33 13.55 -2.66
C GLY A 167 -2.59 12.07 -2.33
N GLY A 168 -2.07 11.18 -3.17
CA GLY A 168 -2.14 9.72 -3.08
C GLY A 168 -0.95 9.09 -2.34
N GLY A 169 -0.38 9.77 -1.34
CA GLY A 169 0.63 9.21 -0.44
C GLY A 169 0.02 8.45 0.74
N PHE A 170 0.85 7.92 1.64
CA PHE A 170 0.42 7.13 2.82
C PHE A 170 -0.80 7.73 3.55
N ILE A 171 -0.69 8.96 4.04
CA ILE A 171 -1.74 9.63 4.83
C ILE A 171 -3.02 9.81 4.00
N GLY A 172 -2.88 10.18 2.72
CA GLY A 172 -4.02 10.39 1.84
C GLY A 172 -4.79 9.10 1.58
N LEU A 173 -4.08 7.99 1.36
CA LEU A 173 -4.70 6.69 1.14
C LEU A 173 -5.33 6.12 2.41
N GLU A 174 -4.67 6.24 3.57
CA GLU A 174 -5.24 5.86 4.87
C GLU A 174 -6.52 6.66 5.15
N MET A 175 -6.55 7.94 4.79
CA MET A 175 -7.73 8.78 4.92
C MET A 175 -8.81 8.48 3.89
N ALA A 176 -8.44 8.10 2.66
CA ALA A 176 -9.42 7.66 1.66
C ALA A 176 -10.16 6.39 2.13
N GLU A 177 -9.45 5.43 2.71
CA GLU A 177 -10.05 4.27 3.37
C GLU A 177 -10.92 4.69 4.55
N ALA A 178 -10.41 5.53 5.45
CA ALA A 178 -11.15 5.97 6.62
C ALA A 178 -12.47 6.67 6.24
N LEU A 179 -12.46 7.56 5.26
CA LEU A 179 -13.65 8.28 4.78
C LEU A 179 -14.63 7.34 4.08
N SER A 180 -14.14 6.37 3.30
CA SER A 180 -14.96 5.34 2.66
C SER A 180 -15.67 4.45 3.70
N HIS A 181 -14.98 4.02 4.76
CA HIS A 181 -15.59 3.29 5.88
C HIS A 181 -16.66 4.09 6.61
N ARG A 182 -16.63 5.43 6.52
CA ARG A 182 -17.65 6.33 7.07
C ARG A 182 -18.83 6.55 6.11
N GLY A 183 -18.83 5.88 4.95
CA GLY A 183 -19.91 5.92 3.98
C GLY A 183 -19.91 7.15 3.07
N MET A 184 -18.78 7.85 2.97
CA MET A 184 -18.63 9.00 2.07
C MET A 184 -18.24 8.54 0.66
N GLU A 185 -18.65 9.31 -0.35
CA GLU A 185 -18.13 9.19 -1.71
C GLU A 185 -16.77 9.87 -1.78
N VAL A 186 -15.71 9.08 -2.00
CA VAL A 186 -14.33 9.57 -1.92
C VAL A 186 -13.70 9.68 -3.30
N SER A 187 -13.02 10.80 -3.53
CA SER A 187 -12.16 11.03 -4.70
C SER A 187 -10.72 11.27 -4.26
N VAL A 188 -9.76 10.53 -4.83
CA VAL A 188 -8.32 10.74 -4.63
C VAL A 188 -7.74 11.42 -5.86
N ILE A 189 -7.07 12.55 -5.66
CA ILE A 189 -6.45 13.35 -6.73
C ILE A 189 -4.94 13.34 -6.53
N GLU A 190 -4.20 12.81 -7.49
CA GLU A 190 -2.75 12.67 -7.45
C GLU A 190 -2.10 13.22 -8.73
N MET A 191 -1.06 14.04 -8.56
CA MET A 191 -0.34 14.69 -9.64
C MET A 191 0.62 13.73 -10.35
N ALA A 192 1.19 12.77 -9.62
CA ALA A 192 1.99 11.70 -10.19
C ALA A 192 1.13 10.79 -11.10
N PRO A 193 1.75 10.06 -12.05
CA PRO A 193 1.02 9.12 -12.92
C PRO A 193 0.26 8.02 -12.18
N HIS A 194 0.65 7.72 -10.93
CA HIS A 194 -0.02 6.77 -10.05
C HIS A 194 0.11 7.22 -8.59
N ILE A 195 -0.71 6.64 -7.72
CA ILE A 195 -0.60 6.81 -6.26
C ILE A 195 0.70 6.21 -5.72
N MET A 196 1.12 6.62 -4.53
CA MET A 196 2.33 6.12 -3.89
C MET A 196 3.56 6.25 -4.81
N ALA A 197 3.84 7.47 -5.27
CA ALA A 197 4.85 7.80 -6.30
C ALA A 197 6.29 7.27 -6.09
N HIS A 198 6.59 6.63 -4.95
CA HIS A 198 7.86 5.96 -4.68
C HIS A 198 7.84 4.45 -5.01
N LEU A 199 6.67 3.88 -5.25
CA LEU A 199 6.48 2.52 -5.75
C LEU A 199 6.59 2.54 -7.27
N ASP A 200 7.00 1.42 -7.86
CA ASP A 200 7.03 1.27 -9.31
C ASP A 200 5.63 0.95 -9.83
N ASP A 201 5.34 1.31 -11.10
CA ASP A 201 4.00 1.26 -11.71
C ASP A 201 3.24 -0.05 -11.42
N GLU A 202 3.88 -1.21 -11.61
CA GLU A 202 3.25 -2.52 -11.44
C GLU A 202 2.91 -2.88 -9.98
N ILE A 203 3.58 -2.24 -9.01
CA ILE A 203 3.30 -2.41 -7.58
C ILE A 203 2.18 -1.45 -7.16
N ALA A 204 2.22 -0.21 -7.63
CA ALA A 204 1.18 0.78 -7.37
C ALA A 204 -0.18 0.37 -7.95
N ALA A 205 -0.19 -0.24 -9.14
CA ALA A 205 -1.42 -0.73 -9.79
C ALA A 205 -2.25 -1.67 -8.90
N VAL A 206 -1.62 -2.47 -8.03
CA VAL A 206 -2.33 -3.34 -7.08
C VAL A 206 -3.21 -2.55 -6.11
N LEU A 207 -2.74 -1.38 -5.68
CA LEU A 207 -3.47 -0.50 -4.78
C LEU A 207 -4.52 0.33 -5.54
N GLU A 208 -4.25 0.71 -6.79
CA GLU A 208 -5.25 1.43 -7.59
C GLU A 208 -6.43 0.56 -7.97
N ASP A 209 -6.19 -0.71 -8.30
CA ASP A 209 -7.26 -1.69 -8.53
C ASP A 209 -8.14 -1.82 -7.26
N GLU A 210 -7.53 -1.95 -6.08
CA GLU A 210 -8.28 -2.01 -4.81
C GLU A 210 -9.13 -0.75 -4.57
N LEU A 211 -8.59 0.45 -4.81
CA LEU A 211 -9.38 1.69 -4.64
C LEU A 211 -10.61 1.69 -5.55
N ARG A 212 -10.44 1.32 -6.82
CA ARG A 212 -11.54 1.26 -7.79
C ARG A 212 -12.56 0.20 -7.40
N ASP A 213 -12.12 -0.96 -6.94
CA ASP A 213 -12.98 -2.05 -6.46
C ASP A 213 -13.82 -1.64 -5.23
N GLN A 214 -13.29 -0.73 -4.41
CA GLN A 214 -13.99 -0.16 -3.25
C GLN A 214 -14.82 1.09 -3.59
N GLY A 215 -14.96 1.42 -4.87
CA GLY A 215 -15.77 2.55 -5.35
C GLY A 215 -15.13 3.93 -5.14
N VAL A 216 -13.83 4.00 -4.81
CA VAL A 216 -13.11 5.27 -4.70
C VAL A 216 -12.75 5.78 -6.09
N SER A 217 -13.13 7.01 -6.38
CA SER A 217 -12.77 7.66 -7.65
C SER A 217 -11.30 8.08 -7.62
N LEU A 218 -10.55 7.76 -8.68
CA LEU A 218 -9.12 8.02 -8.73
C LEU A 218 -8.75 8.88 -9.94
N TYR A 219 -8.14 10.04 -9.67
CA TYR A 219 -7.68 11.01 -10.66
C TYR A 219 -6.15 11.16 -10.57
N THR A 220 -5.41 10.27 -11.25
CA THR A 220 -3.94 10.32 -11.35
C THR A 220 -3.47 11.13 -12.55
N GLY A 221 -2.25 11.66 -12.49
CA GLY A 221 -1.74 12.61 -13.47
C GLY A 221 -2.51 13.94 -13.51
N ARG A 222 -3.30 14.23 -12.47
CA ARG A 222 -4.17 15.41 -12.36
C ARG A 222 -3.78 16.25 -11.15
N ARG A 223 -4.00 17.56 -11.23
CA ARG A 223 -3.79 18.45 -10.08
C ARG A 223 -5.01 19.33 -9.84
N ALA A 224 -5.24 19.67 -8.58
CA ALA A 224 -6.21 20.70 -8.22
C ALA A 224 -5.71 22.08 -8.69
N GLU A 225 -6.59 22.83 -9.35
CA GLU A 225 -6.37 24.20 -9.83
C GLU A 225 -7.11 25.23 -8.97
N ALA A 226 -8.27 24.88 -8.40
CA ALA A 226 -8.97 25.67 -7.39
C ALA A 226 -9.84 24.77 -6.50
N ILE A 227 -10.11 25.24 -5.27
CA ILE A 227 -11.12 24.67 -4.38
C ILE A 227 -12.29 25.67 -4.31
N CYS A 228 -13.47 25.22 -4.69
CA CYS A 228 -14.75 25.94 -4.61
C CYS A 228 -15.48 25.60 -3.30
N GLU A 229 -16.71 26.07 -3.10
CA GLU A 229 -17.43 25.87 -1.83
C GLU A 229 -17.80 24.40 -1.59
N ASP A 230 -18.13 23.67 -2.65
CA ASP A 230 -18.66 22.31 -2.69
C ASP A 230 -17.93 21.41 -3.71
N SER A 231 -16.82 21.88 -4.29
CA SER A 231 -16.09 21.14 -5.32
C SER A 231 -14.60 21.50 -5.42
N VAL A 232 -13.84 20.62 -6.09
CA VAL A 232 -12.45 20.83 -6.48
C VAL A 232 -12.37 20.86 -8.01
N ILE A 233 -11.81 21.94 -8.56
CA ILE A 233 -11.58 22.07 -10.01
C ILE A 233 -10.19 21.55 -10.34
N LEU A 234 -10.11 20.59 -11.27
CA LEU A 234 -8.86 20.04 -11.77
C LEU A 234 -8.30 20.85 -12.94
N ASP A 235 -7.05 20.58 -13.30
CA ASP A 235 -6.32 21.26 -14.37
C ASP A 235 -6.88 21.04 -15.78
N ASP A 236 -7.65 19.97 -15.99
CA ASP A 236 -8.42 19.72 -17.22
C ASP A 236 -9.86 20.23 -17.17
N LYS A 237 -10.18 21.02 -16.13
CA LYS A 237 -11.50 21.58 -15.86
C LYS A 237 -12.56 20.58 -15.43
N THR A 238 -12.17 19.34 -15.12
CA THR A 238 -13.05 18.40 -14.40
C THR A 238 -13.38 19.00 -13.04
N GLU A 239 -14.65 18.93 -12.67
CA GLU A 239 -15.15 19.34 -11.36
C GLU A 239 -15.43 18.09 -10.52
N VAL A 240 -14.84 18.02 -9.34
CA VAL A 240 -14.96 16.90 -8.40
C VAL A 240 -15.74 17.38 -7.18
N PRO A 241 -16.96 16.86 -6.91
CA PRO A 241 -17.72 17.21 -5.72
C PRO A 241 -16.95 16.93 -4.42
N ALA A 242 -16.99 17.87 -3.47
CA ALA A 242 -16.29 17.74 -2.20
C ALA A 242 -16.89 18.63 -1.11
N ASP A 243 -17.64 18.03 -0.19
CA ASP A 243 -18.07 18.67 1.06
C ASP A 243 -16.92 18.76 2.07
N ILE A 244 -15.95 17.85 1.96
CA ILE A 244 -14.72 17.82 2.75
C ILE A 244 -13.52 17.75 1.79
N VAL A 245 -12.54 18.62 1.98
CA VAL A 245 -11.27 18.56 1.24
C VAL A 245 -10.13 18.26 2.21
N LEU A 246 -9.40 17.17 2.00
CA LEU A 246 -8.20 16.85 2.77
C LEU A 246 -6.94 17.14 1.96
N LEU A 247 -6.10 18.04 2.48
CA LEU A 247 -4.77 18.31 1.94
C LEU A 247 -3.75 17.30 2.49
N SER A 248 -3.29 16.38 1.64
CA SER A 248 -2.27 15.37 1.93
C SER A 248 -1.12 15.39 0.90
N VAL A 249 -0.68 16.59 0.51
CA VAL A 249 0.35 16.82 -0.52
C VAL A 249 1.79 16.83 0.02
N GLY A 250 2.03 16.19 1.17
CA GLY A 250 3.34 16.05 1.80
C GLY A 250 3.57 16.95 3.02
N VAL A 251 4.80 16.88 3.56
CA VAL A 251 5.17 17.46 4.86
C VAL A 251 6.44 18.31 4.76
N ALA A 252 6.34 19.57 5.17
CA ALA A 252 7.48 20.47 5.30
C ALA A 252 8.14 20.35 6.68
N PRO A 253 9.48 20.43 6.79
CA PRO A 253 10.16 20.36 8.09
C PRO A 253 10.00 21.69 8.85
N THR A 254 9.89 21.62 10.18
CA THR A 254 9.76 22.80 11.03
C THR A 254 11.13 23.43 11.28
N LEU A 255 11.54 24.35 10.39
CA LEU A 255 12.90 24.91 10.36
C LEU A 255 13.07 26.34 10.86
N GLN A 256 11.98 27.05 11.17
CA GLN A 256 12.04 28.49 11.45
C GLN A 256 13.02 28.84 12.57
N LEU A 257 12.99 28.08 13.68
CA LEU A 257 13.89 28.25 14.81
C LEU A 257 15.36 28.04 14.39
N ALA A 258 15.65 26.91 13.75
CA ALA A 258 17.00 26.55 13.28
C ALA A 258 17.58 27.58 12.29
N LYS A 259 16.76 28.08 11.35
CA LYS A 259 17.16 29.11 10.38
C LYS A 259 17.48 30.43 11.07
N LYS A 260 16.65 30.89 12.01
CA LYS A 260 16.91 32.12 12.78
C LYS A 260 18.17 32.02 13.63
N THR A 261 18.49 30.85 14.15
CA THR A 261 19.72 30.57 14.90
C THR A 261 20.97 30.51 14.00
N GLY A 262 20.80 30.39 12.68
CA GLY A 262 21.93 30.26 11.74
C GLY A 262 22.52 28.86 11.68
N LEU A 263 21.76 27.82 12.00
CA LEU A 263 22.20 26.43 11.85
C LEU A 263 22.34 26.06 10.37
N ALA A 264 23.28 25.17 10.05
CA ALA A 264 23.50 24.69 8.69
C ALA A 264 22.30 23.88 8.17
N MET A 265 21.80 24.24 6.99
CA MET A 265 20.73 23.53 6.29
C MET A 265 21.33 22.68 5.17
N GLY A 266 20.74 21.52 4.92
CA GLY A 266 21.13 20.69 3.78
C GLY A 266 20.39 21.08 2.50
N GLU A 267 20.82 20.51 1.38
CA GLU A 267 20.29 20.78 0.04
C GLU A 267 18.90 20.15 -0.19
N ARG A 268 18.50 19.19 0.65
CA ARG A 268 17.16 18.56 0.60
C ARG A 268 16.16 19.24 1.54
N GLY A 269 16.49 20.44 2.01
CA GLY A 269 15.59 21.31 2.75
C GLY A 269 15.34 20.91 4.19
N GLY A 270 16.29 20.25 4.87
CA GLY A 270 16.27 19.95 6.31
C GLY A 270 17.49 20.51 7.05
N ILE A 271 17.54 20.30 8.37
CA ILE A 271 18.73 20.62 9.18
C ILE A 271 19.83 19.61 8.84
N LEU A 272 21.02 20.12 8.50
CA LEU A 272 22.17 19.25 8.28
C LEU A 272 22.73 18.80 9.64
N VAL A 273 22.86 17.50 9.81
CA VAL A 273 23.49 16.90 10.99
C VAL A 273 24.62 15.96 10.61
N ASN A 274 25.59 15.81 11.51
CA ASN A 274 26.65 14.80 11.35
C ASN A 274 26.16 13.39 11.75
N GLU A 275 27.04 12.40 11.69
CA GLU A 275 26.74 11.01 12.04
C GLU A 275 26.31 10.82 13.50
N TYR A 276 26.58 11.79 14.38
CA TYR A 276 26.17 11.79 15.79
C TYR A 276 24.85 12.55 16.05
N LEU A 277 24.19 13.01 14.99
CA LEU A 277 22.97 13.84 15.03
C LEU A 277 23.18 15.23 15.65
N GLN A 278 24.43 15.73 15.63
CA GLN A 278 24.77 17.10 16.02
C GLN A 278 24.59 18.04 14.83
N THR A 279 24.09 19.24 15.11
CA THR A 279 24.00 20.33 14.13
C THR A 279 25.36 21.01 13.96
N SER A 280 25.41 22.12 13.20
CA SER A 280 26.61 22.96 13.10
C SER A 280 27.01 23.64 14.42
N ASP A 281 26.08 23.73 15.40
CA ASP A 281 26.41 24.08 16.77
C ASP A 281 26.60 22.80 17.60
N PRO A 282 27.78 22.58 18.22
CA PRO A 282 28.06 21.36 18.96
C PRO A 282 27.19 21.18 20.20
N ALA A 283 26.56 22.24 20.75
CA ALA A 283 25.64 22.11 21.88
C ALA A 283 24.21 21.72 21.46
N ILE A 284 23.91 21.74 20.16
CA ILE A 284 22.57 21.52 19.61
C ILE A 284 22.55 20.25 18.75
N PHE A 285 21.68 19.33 19.12
CA PHE A 285 21.33 18.13 18.36
C PHE A 285 19.99 18.33 17.66
N ALA A 286 19.75 17.58 16.58
CA ALA A 286 18.45 17.54 15.92
C ALA A 286 18.06 16.11 15.53
N ALA A 287 16.76 15.81 15.52
CA ALA A 287 16.22 14.49 15.22
C ALA A 287 14.80 14.56 14.61
N GLY A 288 14.37 13.46 13.99
CA GLY A 288 13.05 13.32 13.38
C GLY A 288 12.94 13.99 12.02
N ASP A 289 11.72 14.31 11.61
CA ASP A 289 11.38 14.70 10.23
C ASP A 289 12.03 16.01 9.75
N MET A 290 12.64 16.77 10.66
CA MET A 290 13.31 18.04 10.38
C MET A 290 14.75 17.91 9.89
N ILE A 291 15.39 16.75 10.05
CA ILE A 291 16.80 16.57 9.68
C ILE A 291 16.98 15.97 8.29
N GLU A 292 18.12 16.27 7.68
CA GLU A 292 18.68 15.48 6.60
C GLU A 292 19.63 14.43 7.16
N LEU A 293 19.54 13.21 6.64
CA LEU A 293 20.40 12.10 6.99
C LEU A 293 20.99 11.46 5.74
N THR A 294 22.14 10.83 5.89
CA THR A 294 22.76 10.04 4.82
C THR A 294 22.00 8.73 4.63
N HIS A 295 21.42 8.53 3.43
CA HIS A 295 20.76 7.28 3.06
C HIS A 295 21.78 6.15 3.05
N ARG A 296 21.51 5.05 3.74
CA ARG A 296 22.51 3.97 3.93
C ARG A 296 22.89 3.22 2.65
N VAL A 297 21.95 3.08 1.70
CA VAL A 297 22.22 2.49 0.36
C VAL A 297 22.91 3.47 -0.59
N THR A 298 22.34 4.67 -0.85
CA THR A 298 22.89 5.59 -1.87
C THR A 298 24.05 6.44 -1.39
N GLY A 299 24.22 6.64 -0.08
CA GLY A 299 25.19 7.58 0.49
C GLY A 299 24.82 9.05 0.30
N LEU A 300 23.66 9.35 -0.30
CA LEU A 300 23.18 10.72 -0.50
C LEU A 300 22.39 11.21 0.71
N ASN A 301 22.45 12.52 0.98
CA ASN A 301 21.61 13.13 2.00
C ASN A 301 20.15 13.21 1.53
N GLN A 302 19.23 12.95 2.44
CA GLN A 302 17.79 12.99 2.19
C GLN A 302 16.98 13.21 3.47
N ARG A 303 15.72 13.58 3.30
CA ARG A 303 14.72 13.56 4.37
C ARG A 303 13.90 12.28 4.30
N LEU A 304 13.71 11.64 5.45
CA LEU A 304 12.85 10.46 5.61
C LEU A 304 11.92 10.69 6.81
N PRO A 305 10.74 11.31 6.59
CA PRO A 305 9.79 11.60 7.66
C PRO A 305 9.05 10.32 8.09
N LEU A 306 9.71 9.49 8.89
CA LEU A 306 9.21 8.19 9.33
C LEU A 306 9.43 8.03 10.85
N ALA A 307 8.41 7.48 11.53
CA ALA A 307 8.42 7.34 12.98
C ALA A 307 9.55 6.44 13.50
N GLY A 308 9.86 5.34 12.81
CA GLY A 308 10.93 4.41 13.19
C GLY A 308 12.31 5.09 13.28
N PRO A 309 12.79 5.77 12.22
CA PRO A 309 13.95 6.64 12.25
C PRO A 309 13.88 7.71 13.35
N ALA A 310 12.79 8.45 13.48
CA ALA A 310 12.65 9.52 14.47
C ALA A 310 12.86 9.03 15.91
N ASN A 311 12.25 7.90 16.29
CA ASN A 311 12.43 7.29 17.62
C ASN A 311 13.89 6.88 17.85
N ARG A 312 14.53 6.20 16.87
CA ARG A 312 15.94 5.78 16.98
C ARG A 312 16.88 6.98 17.09
N GLN A 313 16.62 8.04 16.32
CA GLN A 313 17.38 9.28 16.34
C GLN A 313 17.26 9.96 17.71
N GLY A 314 16.04 10.17 18.22
CA GLY A 314 15.83 10.77 19.54
C GLY A 314 16.58 10.02 20.65
N ARG A 315 16.56 8.69 20.62
CA ARG A 315 17.33 7.84 21.56
C ARG A 315 18.84 8.09 21.45
N ILE A 316 19.38 8.26 20.24
CA ILE A 316 20.82 8.49 20.01
C ILE A 316 21.21 9.92 20.39
N SER A 317 20.43 10.93 19.99
CA SER A 317 20.68 12.33 20.32
C SER A 317 20.75 12.56 21.82
N ALA A 318 19.84 11.97 22.60
CA ALA A 318 19.89 12.05 24.06
C ALA A 318 21.16 11.41 24.66
N ALA A 319 21.55 10.24 24.15
CA ALA A 319 22.76 9.57 24.60
C ALA A 319 24.02 10.37 24.27
N ASN A 320 24.06 10.97 23.09
CA ASN A 320 25.19 11.78 22.64
C ASN A 320 25.26 13.12 23.38
N ALA A 321 24.13 13.77 23.63
CA ALA A 321 24.07 14.99 24.44
C ALA A 321 24.66 14.76 25.85
N LEU A 322 24.26 13.68 26.52
CA LEU A 322 24.80 13.33 27.84
C LEU A 322 26.29 12.93 27.79
N ALA A 323 26.67 12.13 26.79
CA ALA A 323 28.06 11.71 26.62
C ALA A 323 28.96 12.93 26.42
N GLN A 324 28.56 13.86 25.55
CA GLN A 324 29.30 15.10 25.30
C GLN A 324 29.47 15.95 26.56
N LEU A 325 28.41 16.16 27.34
CA LEU A 325 28.47 16.90 28.60
C LEU A 325 29.35 16.21 29.67
N SER A 326 29.61 14.91 29.50
CA SER A 326 30.44 14.11 30.40
C SER A 326 31.86 13.86 29.86
N GLY A 327 32.19 14.35 28.66
CA GLY A 327 33.45 14.05 27.97
C GLY A 327 33.59 12.60 27.49
N GLY A 328 32.48 11.88 27.33
CA GLY A 328 32.43 10.50 26.85
C GLY A 328 32.33 10.37 25.33
N PRO A 329 32.50 9.15 24.78
CA PRO A 329 32.43 8.90 23.35
C PRO A 329 31.00 9.03 22.80
N LEU A 330 30.87 9.61 21.61
CA LEU A 330 29.60 9.71 20.89
C LEU A 330 29.29 8.44 20.11
N LYS A 331 28.00 8.13 19.96
CA LYS A 331 27.49 6.99 19.19
C LYS A 331 26.94 7.45 17.85
N GLY A 332 27.48 6.90 16.76
CA GLY A 332 26.99 7.18 15.41
C GLY A 332 25.61 6.56 15.13
N TYR A 333 24.82 7.23 14.28
CA TYR A 333 23.60 6.73 13.68
C TYR A 333 23.91 6.12 12.31
N SER A 334 23.60 4.84 12.12
CA SER A 334 23.90 4.12 10.88
C SER A 334 23.01 4.48 9.68
N GLY A 335 22.18 5.51 9.81
CA GLY A 335 21.22 5.94 8.79
C GLY A 335 19.93 5.11 8.75
N ALA A 336 19.08 5.45 7.79
CA ALA A 336 17.86 4.73 7.45
C ALA A 336 17.84 4.38 5.96
N ILE A 337 16.98 3.42 5.60
CA ILE A 337 16.80 2.92 4.23
C ILE A 337 15.37 3.11 3.72
N GLY A 338 14.56 3.93 4.39
CA GLY A 338 13.20 4.25 3.93
C GLY A 338 12.19 3.10 4.00
N THR A 339 12.40 2.10 4.87
CA THR A 339 11.43 1.00 5.05
C THR A 339 10.06 1.56 5.48
N SER A 340 9.03 1.22 4.73
CA SER A 340 7.67 1.71 4.92
C SER A 340 6.62 0.67 4.48
N VAL A 341 5.41 0.77 5.02
CA VAL A 341 4.27 -0.10 4.73
C VAL A 341 2.98 0.71 4.83
N VAL A 342 1.99 0.37 4.00
CA VAL A 342 0.63 0.90 4.02
C VAL A 342 -0.36 -0.25 3.92
N LYS A 343 -1.46 -0.16 4.66
CA LYS A 343 -2.66 -0.95 4.45
C LYS A 343 -3.64 -0.09 3.65
N LEU A 344 -4.31 -0.69 2.68
CA LEU A 344 -5.38 -0.07 1.93
C LEU A 344 -6.47 -1.10 1.68
N PHE A 345 -7.56 -0.99 2.43
CA PHE A 345 -8.69 -1.93 2.42
C PHE A 345 -8.23 -3.39 2.57
N GLY A 346 -8.44 -4.24 1.55
CA GLY A 346 -8.03 -5.65 1.54
C GLY A 346 -6.56 -5.90 1.21
N GLN A 347 -5.84 -4.88 0.75
CA GLN A 347 -4.49 -4.96 0.22
C GLN A 347 -3.47 -4.23 1.09
N ASN A 348 -2.20 -4.56 0.88
CA ASN A 348 -1.08 -3.90 1.52
C ASN A 348 0.00 -3.62 0.49
N ALA A 349 0.81 -2.59 0.72
CA ALA A 349 2.06 -2.41 0.00
C ALA A 349 3.17 -1.99 0.94
N ALA A 350 4.40 -2.39 0.64
CA ALA A 350 5.56 -2.06 1.44
C ALA A 350 6.80 -1.89 0.55
N SER A 351 7.75 -1.07 1.02
CA SER A 351 9.00 -0.82 0.31
C SER A 351 10.16 -0.66 1.28
N THR A 352 11.38 -0.94 0.82
CA THR A 352 12.62 -0.70 1.56
C THR A 352 13.79 -0.51 0.61
N GLY A 353 14.78 0.29 0.99
CA GLY A 353 15.94 0.58 0.14
C GLY A 353 15.58 1.50 -1.02
N ILE A 354 16.10 1.21 -2.21
CA ILE A 354 15.87 2.01 -3.41
C ILE A 354 15.26 1.22 -4.58
N SER A 355 14.43 1.89 -5.38
CA SER A 355 13.90 1.37 -6.64
C SER A 355 14.94 1.39 -7.77
N MET A 356 14.60 0.80 -8.93
CA MET A 356 15.43 0.89 -10.13
C MET A 356 15.63 2.33 -10.60
N ALA A 357 14.55 3.12 -10.65
CA ALA A 357 14.63 4.53 -11.03
C ALA A 357 15.57 5.32 -10.10
N GLN A 358 15.51 5.06 -8.80
CA GLN A 358 16.40 5.68 -7.82
C GLN A 358 17.86 5.22 -7.96
N ALA A 359 18.10 3.94 -8.26
CA ALA A 359 19.44 3.42 -8.53
C ALA A 359 20.06 4.08 -9.77
N THR A 360 19.29 4.19 -10.87
CA THR A 360 19.69 4.89 -12.08
C THR A 360 20.00 6.36 -11.82
N ALA A 361 19.12 7.07 -11.10
CA ALA A 361 19.33 8.49 -10.75
C ALA A 361 20.57 8.70 -9.86
N ALA A 362 20.94 7.72 -9.04
CA ALA A 362 22.13 7.74 -8.21
C ALA A 362 23.41 7.26 -8.95
N GLY A 363 23.30 6.87 -10.23
CA GLY A 363 24.44 6.34 -11.00
C GLY A 363 24.92 4.97 -10.51
N ILE A 364 24.06 4.18 -9.85
CA ILE A 364 24.38 2.84 -9.35
C ILE A 364 24.00 1.81 -10.43
N PRO A 365 24.96 1.05 -10.99
CA PRO A 365 24.63 -0.03 -11.92
C PRO A 365 23.77 -1.08 -11.23
N ALA A 366 22.55 -1.27 -11.69
CA ALA A 366 21.58 -2.15 -11.04
C ALA A 366 20.71 -2.90 -12.05
N GLN A 367 20.05 -3.93 -11.57
CA GLN A 367 18.98 -4.66 -12.25
C GLN A 367 17.85 -4.94 -11.25
N ALA A 368 16.66 -5.26 -11.76
CA ALA A 368 15.56 -5.72 -10.94
C ALA A 368 14.89 -6.97 -11.50
N VAL A 369 14.18 -7.67 -10.62
CA VAL A 369 13.28 -8.76 -11.00
C VAL A 369 11.95 -8.60 -10.31
N THR A 370 10.88 -9.01 -10.99
CA THR A 370 9.53 -9.05 -10.43
C THR A 370 9.01 -10.49 -10.46
N ILE A 371 8.44 -10.93 -9.35
CA ILE A 371 7.73 -12.21 -9.25
C ILE A 371 6.30 -12.00 -8.75
N HIS A 372 5.40 -12.90 -9.15
CA HIS A 372 4.08 -13.05 -8.55
C HIS A 372 3.95 -14.46 -7.97
N LYS A 373 3.65 -14.56 -6.68
CA LYS A 373 3.58 -15.85 -5.97
C LYS A 373 2.59 -15.74 -4.81
N GLY A 374 1.91 -16.83 -4.47
CA GLY A 374 1.12 -16.90 -3.24
C GLY A 374 1.96 -16.62 -2.00
N ASN A 375 1.38 -15.93 -1.02
CA ASN A 375 1.98 -15.63 0.28
C ASN A 375 2.33 -16.89 1.09
N HIS A 376 1.62 -17.99 0.89
CA HIS A 376 1.93 -19.30 1.45
C HIS A 376 1.55 -20.44 0.51
N ALA A 377 1.73 -21.69 0.93
CA ALA A 377 1.49 -22.88 0.12
C ALA A 377 0.09 -22.87 -0.51
N GLY A 378 0.02 -23.01 -1.84
CA GLY A 378 -1.22 -22.83 -2.60
C GLY A 378 -2.29 -23.90 -2.35
N TYR A 379 -1.91 -25.07 -1.82
CA TYR A 379 -2.87 -26.09 -1.39
C TYR A 379 -3.50 -25.79 -0.02
N TYR A 380 -2.96 -24.83 0.74
CA TYR A 380 -3.50 -24.43 2.03
C TYR A 380 -4.54 -23.30 1.82
N PRO A 381 -5.71 -23.34 2.49
CA PRO A 381 -6.76 -22.32 2.31
C PRO A 381 -6.27 -20.90 2.60
N GLY A 382 -6.79 -19.93 1.84
CA GLY A 382 -6.50 -18.50 2.07
C GLY A 382 -5.20 -17.99 1.44
N SER A 383 -4.53 -18.78 0.59
CA SER A 383 -3.37 -18.31 -0.16
C SER A 383 -3.80 -17.18 -1.09
N ARG A 384 -3.13 -16.04 -0.98
CA ARG A 384 -3.37 -14.84 -1.77
C ARG A 384 -2.07 -14.41 -2.45
N ASP A 385 -2.20 -13.81 -3.63
CA ASP A 385 -1.06 -13.39 -4.42
C ASP A 385 -0.28 -12.23 -3.77
N LEU A 386 1.02 -12.26 -4.00
CA LEU A 386 2.01 -11.27 -3.63
C LEU A 386 2.83 -10.93 -4.87
N ALA A 387 2.86 -9.66 -5.22
CA ALA A 387 3.86 -9.11 -6.14
C ALA A 387 5.09 -8.68 -5.33
N LEU A 388 6.28 -9.08 -5.78
CA LEU A 388 7.56 -8.68 -5.17
C LEU A 388 8.55 -8.28 -6.26
N LYS A 389 8.98 -7.01 -6.23
CA LYS A 389 10.05 -6.47 -7.07
C LYS A 389 11.32 -6.30 -6.22
N LEU A 390 12.43 -6.88 -6.66
CA LEU A 390 13.73 -6.86 -5.98
C LEU A 390 14.76 -6.15 -6.85
N THR A 391 15.40 -5.13 -6.30
CA THR A 391 16.46 -4.32 -6.94
C THR A 391 17.82 -4.67 -6.35
N TYR A 392 18.80 -4.97 -7.20
CA TYR A 392 20.14 -5.36 -6.80
C TYR A 392 21.22 -4.76 -7.70
N ARG A 393 22.42 -4.59 -7.14
CA ARG A 393 23.59 -4.04 -7.82
C ARG A 393 24.23 -5.08 -8.73
N ILE A 394 24.77 -4.64 -9.85
CA ILE A 394 25.63 -5.46 -10.71
C ILE A 394 27.10 -5.01 -10.60
N PRO A 395 28.07 -5.93 -10.72
CA PRO A 395 27.90 -7.38 -10.95
C PRO A 395 27.81 -8.21 -9.65
N ASP A 396 27.90 -7.59 -8.48
CA ASP A 396 28.10 -8.32 -7.21
C ASP A 396 26.82 -8.82 -6.54
N GLY A 397 25.66 -8.45 -7.05
CA GLY A 397 24.38 -8.90 -6.53
C GLY A 397 24.01 -8.29 -5.17
N LEU A 398 24.67 -7.22 -4.72
CA LEU A 398 24.32 -6.55 -3.46
C LEU A 398 22.86 -6.06 -3.52
N ILE A 399 22.07 -6.35 -2.49
CA ILE A 399 20.66 -5.93 -2.46
C ILE A 399 20.58 -4.43 -2.18
N LEU A 400 19.82 -3.74 -3.03
CA LEU A 400 19.66 -2.28 -2.96
C LEU A 400 18.27 -1.88 -2.45
N GLY A 401 17.24 -2.65 -2.79
CA GLY A 401 15.88 -2.36 -2.37
C GLY A 401 14.88 -3.42 -2.81
N ALA A 402 13.66 -3.29 -2.30
CA ALA A 402 12.52 -4.08 -2.74
C ALA A 402 11.21 -3.33 -2.52
N GLN A 403 10.21 -3.69 -3.32
CA GLN A 403 8.84 -3.23 -3.21
C GLN A 403 7.92 -4.45 -3.31
N ALA A 404 6.83 -4.46 -2.55
CA ALA A 404 5.87 -5.55 -2.57
C ALA A 404 4.44 -5.03 -2.39
N ALA A 405 3.47 -5.70 -3.03
CA ALA A 405 2.05 -5.45 -2.85
C ALA A 405 1.24 -6.75 -2.85
N GLY A 406 0.17 -6.79 -2.03
CA GLY A 406 -0.69 -7.95 -1.83
C GLY A 406 -0.66 -8.47 -0.39
N ALA A 407 -0.64 -9.80 -0.22
CA ALA A 407 -0.71 -10.45 1.10
C ALA A 407 0.67 -10.63 1.76
N ASP A 408 0.73 -10.46 3.09
CA ASP A 408 1.91 -10.67 3.94
C ASP A 408 3.19 -9.96 3.42
N VAL A 409 3.03 -8.72 2.94
CA VAL A 409 4.12 -7.90 2.37
C VAL A 409 5.14 -7.48 3.42
N ASP A 410 4.69 -7.22 4.64
CA ASP A 410 5.47 -6.76 5.79
C ASP A 410 6.60 -7.74 6.11
N LYS A 411 6.28 -9.04 6.23
CA LYS A 411 7.28 -10.10 6.47
C LYS A 411 8.38 -10.11 5.41
N ARG A 412 8.03 -9.96 4.13
CA ARG A 412 8.99 -10.03 3.03
C ARG A 412 9.90 -8.80 3.02
N ILE A 413 9.31 -7.63 3.20
CA ILE A 413 10.05 -6.38 3.26
C ILE A 413 10.95 -6.31 4.50
N ASP A 414 10.54 -6.83 5.66
CA ASP A 414 11.37 -6.89 6.86
C ASP A 414 12.59 -7.81 6.71
N VAL A 415 12.42 -8.98 6.07
CA VAL A 415 13.53 -9.87 5.72
C VAL A 415 14.52 -9.15 4.80
N ILE A 416 14.02 -8.50 3.75
CA ILE A 416 14.88 -7.81 2.77
C ILE A 416 15.54 -6.56 3.40
N ALA A 417 14.85 -5.80 4.25
CA ALA A 417 15.40 -4.67 4.98
C ALA A 417 16.55 -5.08 5.90
N SER A 418 16.39 -6.24 6.56
CA SER A 418 17.44 -6.86 7.38
C SER A 418 18.63 -7.28 6.52
N ALA A 419 18.39 -7.85 5.34
CA ALA A 419 19.43 -8.23 4.39
C ALA A 419 20.22 -7.04 3.84
N ILE A 420 19.54 -5.95 3.44
CA ILE A 420 20.19 -4.68 3.02
C ILE A 420 21.06 -4.15 4.14
N THR A 421 20.55 -4.19 5.38
CA THR A 421 21.30 -3.80 6.58
C THR A 421 22.52 -4.69 6.82
N GLY A 422 22.40 -5.99 6.57
CA GLY A 422 23.50 -6.96 6.63
C GLY A 422 24.46 -6.92 5.45
N ARG A 423 24.20 -6.09 4.43
CA ARG A 423 24.92 -6.06 3.15
C ARG A 423 24.96 -7.43 2.46
N LEU A 424 23.86 -8.17 2.57
CA LEU A 424 23.70 -9.45 1.90
C LEU A 424 23.48 -9.24 0.39
N THR A 425 23.76 -10.29 -0.36
CA THR A 425 23.59 -10.38 -1.80
C THR A 425 22.38 -11.22 -2.16
N ILE A 426 22.00 -11.21 -3.45
CA ILE A 426 21.01 -12.16 -3.99
C ILE A 426 21.42 -13.62 -3.80
N HIS A 427 22.72 -13.91 -3.62
CA HIS A 427 23.19 -15.27 -3.35
C HIS A 427 22.85 -15.71 -1.94
N ASP A 428 23.05 -14.83 -0.96
CA ASP A 428 22.66 -15.09 0.42
C ASP A 428 21.13 -15.23 0.56
N LEU A 429 20.35 -14.38 -0.15
CA LEU A 429 18.88 -14.43 -0.12
C LEU A 429 18.30 -15.72 -0.68
N ALA A 430 18.93 -16.28 -1.72
CA ALA A 430 18.48 -17.54 -2.31
C ALA A 430 18.60 -18.70 -1.30
N GLU A 431 19.53 -18.61 -0.34
CA GLU A 431 19.84 -19.66 0.64
C GLU A 431 19.27 -19.39 2.05
N LEU A 432 18.53 -18.29 2.26
CA LEU A 432 17.92 -18.02 3.56
C LEU A 432 16.98 -19.15 4.00
N ASP A 433 17.27 -19.74 5.15
CA ASP A 433 16.43 -20.72 5.84
C ASP A 433 15.33 -20.00 6.64
N LEU A 434 14.17 -19.79 5.99
CA LEU A 434 13.02 -19.08 6.55
C LEU A 434 12.00 -20.05 7.12
N ALA A 435 11.30 -19.63 8.17
CA ALA A 435 10.29 -20.45 8.83
C ALA A 435 9.17 -20.88 7.86
N TYR A 436 8.96 -22.19 7.75
CA TYR A 436 7.97 -22.78 6.86
C TYR A 436 7.02 -23.74 7.59
N ALA A 437 5.73 -23.45 7.45
CA ALA A 437 4.65 -24.42 7.46
C ALA A 437 3.56 -23.92 6.49
N PRO A 438 2.65 -24.79 6.01
CA PRO A 438 1.68 -24.44 4.97
C PRO A 438 0.85 -23.16 5.19
N PRO A 439 0.44 -22.80 6.44
CA PRO A 439 -0.32 -21.56 6.68
C PRO A 439 0.50 -20.27 6.56
N PHE A 440 1.84 -20.35 6.56
CA PHE A 440 2.72 -19.19 6.74
C PHE A 440 3.64 -18.93 5.55
N SER A 441 4.09 -19.96 4.84
CA SER A 441 4.96 -19.79 3.68
C SER A 441 4.86 -20.99 2.73
N SER A 442 5.78 -21.06 1.77
CA SER A 442 6.06 -22.20 0.91
C SER A 442 7.45 -22.75 1.20
N ALA A 443 7.76 -23.95 0.72
CA ALA A 443 9.10 -24.54 0.88
C ALA A 443 10.23 -23.62 0.38
N ASN A 444 9.95 -22.83 -0.66
CA ASN A 444 10.73 -21.65 -1.01
C ASN A 444 9.85 -20.41 -0.85
N ASP A 445 10.22 -19.51 0.06
CA ASP A 445 9.51 -18.26 0.28
C ASP A 445 9.59 -17.38 -0.98
N PRO A 446 8.62 -16.48 -1.24
CA PRO A 446 8.76 -15.42 -2.24
C PRO A 446 10.13 -14.72 -2.24
N VAL A 447 10.77 -14.48 -1.09
CA VAL A 447 12.13 -13.90 -1.04
C VAL A 447 13.17 -14.81 -1.70
N ASN A 448 13.15 -16.11 -1.39
CA ASN A 448 14.08 -17.07 -2.01
C ASN A 448 13.86 -17.13 -3.53
N ILE A 449 12.60 -17.17 -3.96
CA ILE A 449 12.24 -17.23 -5.39
C ILE A 449 12.70 -15.97 -6.13
N ALA A 450 12.47 -14.77 -5.57
CA ALA A 450 12.92 -13.53 -6.20
C ALA A 450 14.45 -13.52 -6.36
N ALA A 451 15.17 -13.99 -5.35
CA ALA A 451 16.62 -14.08 -5.40
C ALA A 451 17.13 -15.12 -6.41
N MET A 452 16.50 -16.29 -6.52
CA MET A 452 16.82 -17.29 -7.55
C MET A 452 16.57 -16.76 -8.97
N VAL A 453 15.49 -15.99 -9.18
CA VAL A 453 15.22 -15.32 -10.46
C VAL A 453 16.29 -14.26 -10.75
N ALA A 454 16.70 -13.48 -9.74
CA ALA A 454 17.80 -12.52 -9.86
C ALA A 454 19.14 -13.19 -10.20
N GLN A 455 19.46 -14.32 -9.58
CA GLN A 455 20.67 -15.10 -9.91
C GLN A 455 20.66 -15.58 -11.37
N ASN A 456 19.51 -16.05 -11.85
CA ASN A 456 19.37 -16.51 -13.22
C ASN A 456 19.48 -15.36 -14.24
N ARG A 457 18.96 -14.18 -13.89
CA ARG A 457 19.12 -12.96 -14.69
C ARG A 457 20.58 -12.49 -14.71
N LEU A 458 21.23 -12.42 -13.54
CA LEU A 458 22.62 -11.95 -13.39
C LEU A 458 23.63 -12.87 -14.09
N SER A 459 23.44 -14.18 -14.00
CA SER A 459 24.31 -15.18 -14.66
C SER A 459 24.02 -15.38 -16.15
N GLU A 460 23.02 -14.67 -16.70
CA GLU A 460 22.50 -14.84 -18.05
C GLU A 460 22.04 -16.28 -18.36
N SER A 461 21.81 -17.10 -17.33
CA SER A 461 21.26 -18.46 -17.50
C SER A 461 19.77 -18.41 -17.87
N SER A 462 19.08 -17.33 -17.50
CA SER A 462 17.74 -16.97 -17.98
C SER A 462 17.70 -15.47 -18.24
N PRO A 463 18.19 -15.01 -19.40
CA PRO A 463 18.14 -13.61 -19.79
C PRO A 463 16.70 -13.09 -19.75
N ALA A 464 16.51 -11.87 -19.23
CA ALA A 464 15.18 -11.37 -18.96
C ALA A 464 15.11 -9.84 -18.97
N ILE A 465 13.90 -9.34 -19.18
CA ILE A 465 13.53 -7.91 -19.08
C ILE A 465 12.30 -7.77 -18.18
N THR A 466 12.16 -6.65 -17.48
CA THR A 466 10.93 -6.30 -16.76
C THR A 466 9.85 -5.80 -17.72
N ALA A 467 8.61 -5.67 -17.23
CA ALA A 467 7.53 -5.02 -17.96
C ALA A 467 7.86 -3.55 -18.32
N GLU A 468 8.62 -2.85 -17.48
CA GLU A 468 9.09 -1.48 -17.72
C GLU A 468 10.17 -1.43 -18.82
N GLU A 469 11.17 -2.33 -18.76
CA GLU A 469 12.21 -2.46 -19.79
C GLU A 469 11.64 -2.90 -21.16
N LEU A 470 10.47 -3.55 -21.17
CA LEU A 470 9.76 -3.90 -22.40
C LEU A 470 9.34 -2.65 -23.18
N GLU A 471 8.81 -1.62 -22.52
CA GLU A 471 8.43 -0.34 -23.17
C GLU A 471 9.65 0.35 -23.78
N GLU A 472 10.78 0.34 -23.07
CA GLU A 472 12.00 1.02 -23.52
C GLU A 472 12.73 0.31 -24.67
N THR A 473 12.62 -1.03 -24.74
CA THR A 473 13.50 -1.84 -25.59
C THR A 473 12.80 -2.62 -26.68
N TYR A 474 11.47 -2.68 -26.70
CA TYR A 474 10.71 -3.39 -27.72
C TYR A 474 10.84 -2.74 -29.10
N ASP A 475 11.17 -3.54 -30.11
CA ASP A 475 11.21 -3.13 -31.51
C ASP A 475 10.33 -4.06 -32.37
N PRO A 476 9.16 -3.61 -32.86
CA PRO A 476 8.23 -4.46 -33.61
C PRO A 476 8.84 -5.05 -34.90
N ASN A 477 9.88 -4.42 -35.46
CA ASN A 477 10.55 -4.92 -36.67
C ASN A 477 11.47 -6.09 -36.35
N ASN A 478 12.17 -6.04 -35.21
CA ASN A 478 13.23 -7.00 -34.85
C ASN A 478 12.81 -8.02 -33.78
N ASP A 479 11.70 -7.79 -33.10
CA ASP A 479 11.21 -8.63 -32.02
C ASP A 479 9.98 -9.45 -32.42
N LEU A 480 9.83 -10.58 -31.74
CA LEU A 480 8.61 -11.38 -31.69
C LEU A 480 8.25 -11.58 -30.22
N ILE A 481 7.04 -11.21 -29.84
CA ILE A 481 6.48 -11.58 -28.54
C ILE A 481 5.80 -12.95 -28.68
N LEU A 482 6.18 -13.87 -27.80
CA LEU A 482 5.65 -15.23 -27.70
C LEU A 482 4.91 -15.39 -26.37
N ASP A 483 3.60 -15.57 -26.46
CA ASP A 483 2.74 -15.91 -25.32
C ASP A 483 2.65 -17.43 -25.18
N VAL A 484 3.17 -17.98 -24.08
CA VAL A 484 3.12 -19.43 -23.78
C VAL A 484 2.05 -19.84 -22.78
N ARG A 485 1.04 -18.98 -22.56
CA ARG A 485 -0.17 -19.34 -21.82
C ARG A 485 -1.08 -20.24 -22.65
N THR A 486 -2.03 -20.87 -21.96
CA THR A 486 -3.12 -21.60 -22.61
C THR A 486 -3.95 -20.67 -23.48
N ARG A 487 -4.72 -21.24 -24.42
CA ARG A 487 -5.62 -20.46 -25.28
C ARG A 487 -6.66 -19.68 -24.49
N GLU A 488 -7.20 -20.29 -23.43
CA GLU A 488 -8.21 -19.67 -22.55
C GLU A 488 -7.65 -18.43 -21.84
N GLU A 489 -6.48 -18.53 -21.23
CA GLU A 489 -5.81 -17.38 -20.60
C GLU A 489 -5.49 -16.27 -21.60
N TYR A 490 -5.16 -16.62 -22.85
CA TYR A 490 -4.92 -15.65 -23.91
C TYR A 490 -6.21 -14.93 -24.33
N GLU A 491 -7.33 -15.65 -24.39
CA GLU A 491 -8.62 -15.07 -24.77
C GLU A 491 -9.21 -14.16 -23.68
N ASP A 492 -8.90 -14.41 -22.42
CA ASP A 492 -9.30 -13.54 -21.29
C ASP A 492 -8.61 -12.17 -21.33
N GLY A 493 -7.31 -12.13 -21.63
CA GLY A 493 -6.54 -10.89 -21.81
C GLY A 493 -5.21 -11.18 -22.50
N ASN A 494 -4.78 -10.29 -23.41
CA ASN A 494 -3.59 -10.52 -24.24
C ASN A 494 -2.94 -9.23 -24.75
N ILE A 495 -1.86 -9.41 -25.51
CA ILE A 495 -1.21 -8.37 -26.30
C ILE A 495 -1.62 -8.57 -27.76
N ASP A 496 -2.08 -7.51 -28.41
CA ASP A 496 -2.51 -7.60 -29.81
C ASP A 496 -1.36 -8.02 -30.73
N GLY A 497 -1.67 -8.89 -31.69
CA GLY A 497 -0.75 -9.28 -32.76
C GLY A 497 0.41 -10.19 -32.33
N VAL A 498 0.43 -10.69 -31.09
CA VAL A 498 1.48 -11.61 -30.61
C VAL A 498 1.16 -13.07 -30.94
N LEU A 499 2.21 -13.89 -30.98
CA LEU A 499 2.07 -15.32 -31.27
C LEU A 499 1.77 -16.08 -29.98
N ASN A 500 0.62 -16.76 -29.90
CA ASN A 500 0.30 -17.67 -28.80
C ASN A 500 0.59 -19.13 -29.18
N ILE A 501 1.45 -19.78 -28.39
CA ILE A 501 1.77 -21.22 -28.47
C ILE A 501 1.90 -21.71 -27.03
N ASP A 502 0.97 -22.54 -26.57
CA ASP A 502 1.02 -23.14 -25.24
C ASP A 502 2.41 -23.78 -24.98
N LEU A 503 2.95 -23.59 -23.78
CA LEU A 503 4.21 -24.19 -23.36
C LEU A 503 4.27 -25.70 -23.65
N ASP A 504 3.17 -26.41 -23.44
CA ASP A 504 3.13 -27.87 -23.61
C ASP A 504 3.20 -28.27 -25.09
N GLU A 505 2.73 -27.40 -25.99
CA GLU A 505 2.77 -27.59 -27.45
C GLU A 505 4.04 -27.01 -28.10
N LEU A 506 4.82 -26.20 -27.37
CA LEU A 506 5.95 -25.42 -27.89
C LEU A 506 6.99 -26.29 -28.60
N ARG A 507 7.28 -27.49 -28.08
CA ARG A 507 8.33 -28.38 -28.61
C ARG A 507 8.03 -28.87 -30.03
N GLU A 508 6.75 -29.07 -30.33
CA GLU A 508 6.27 -29.53 -31.64
C GLU A 508 6.11 -28.36 -32.62
N ASN A 509 5.92 -27.16 -32.08
CA ASN A 509 5.63 -25.94 -32.82
C ASN A 509 6.83 -25.01 -33.04
N LEU A 510 8.07 -25.44 -32.75
CA LEU A 510 9.29 -24.63 -32.92
C LEU A 510 9.47 -24.09 -34.35
N HIS A 511 8.98 -24.81 -35.36
CA HIS A 511 9.08 -24.41 -36.76
C HIS A 511 8.30 -23.11 -37.07
N ARG A 512 7.34 -22.72 -36.23
CA ARG A 512 6.59 -21.46 -36.33
C ARG A 512 7.40 -20.25 -35.86
N LEU A 513 8.52 -20.46 -35.15
CA LEU A 513 9.30 -19.39 -34.56
C LEU A 513 10.46 -18.94 -35.47
N PRO A 514 10.59 -17.63 -35.74
CA PRO A 514 11.66 -17.08 -36.55
C PRO A 514 13.01 -17.23 -35.86
N ARG A 515 14.06 -17.50 -36.65
CA ARG A 515 15.45 -17.62 -36.15
C ARG A 515 16.22 -16.31 -36.17
N ASN A 516 15.76 -15.33 -36.94
CA ASN A 516 16.43 -14.03 -37.16
C ASN A 516 15.93 -12.90 -36.24
N LYS A 517 14.81 -13.10 -35.55
CA LYS A 517 14.26 -12.14 -34.59
C LYS A 517 14.71 -12.44 -33.16
N ARG A 518 14.70 -11.43 -32.30
CA ARG A 518 14.75 -11.64 -30.84
C ARG A 518 13.37 -12.07 -30.36
N ILE A 519 13.31 -13.10 -29.53
CA ILE A 519 12.05 -13.66 -29.00
C ILE A 519 11.89 -13.19 -27.55
N LEU A 520 10.80 -12.48 -27.27
CA LEU A 520 10.39 -12.05 -25.94
C LEU A 520 9.28 -12.96 -25.47
N VAL A 521 9.54 -13.81 -24.49
CA VAL A 521 8.60 -14.84 -24.04
C VAL A 521 7.93 -14.39 -22.76
N HIS A 522 6.61 -14.51 -22.68
CA HIS A 522 5.86 -14.35 -21.43
C HIS A 522 4.85 -15.47 -21.22
N CYS A 523 4.43 -15.62 -19.98
CA CYS A 523 3.27 -16.43 -19.60
C CYS A 523 2.41 -15.59 -18.63
N ALA A 524 1.63 -16.19 -17.74
CA ALA A 524 0.89 -15.41 -16.72
C ALA A 524 1.84 -14.66 -15.76
N SER A 525 2.74 -15.38 -15.08
CA SER A 525 3.57 -14.84 -13.97
C SER A 525 5.09 -15.00 -14.14
N GLY A 526 5.55 -15.59 -15.25
CA GLY A 526 6.97 -15.71 -15.63
C GLY A 526 7.59 -17.12 -15.54
N TYR A 527 7.03 -18.06 -14.76
CA TYR A 527 7.64 -19.39 -14.59
C TYR A 527 7.59 -20.24 -15.88
N ARG A 528 6.42 -20.39 -16.50
CA ARG A 528 6.27 -21.11 -17.79
C ARG A 528 7.11 -20.47 -18.90
N ALA A 529 7.23 -19.14 -18.89
CA ALA A 529 8.08 -18.41 -19.83
C ALA A 529 9.58 -18.71 -19.63
N HIS A 530 10.04 -18.85 -18.38
CA HIS A 530 11.39 -19.35 -18.11
C HIS A 530 11.59 -20.76 -18.70
N LEU A 531 10.64 -21.69 -18.52
CA LEU A 531 10.73 -23.03 -19.13
C LEU A 531 10.81 -22.97 -20.66
N ALA A 532 9.97 -22.16 -21.29
CA ALA A 532 10.00 -21.92 -22.73
C ALA A 532 11.35 -21.34 -23.18
N LEU A 533 11.88 -20.35 -22.48
CA LEU A 533 13.20 -19.78 -22.76
C LEU A 533 14.29 -20.86 -22.73
N ARG A 534 14.28 -21.74 -21.71
CA ARG A 534 15.26 -22.83 -21.61
C ARG A 534 15.13 -23.84 -22.74
N ILE A 535 13.90 -24.17 -23.16
CA ILE A 535 13.64 -25.00 -24.33
C ILE A 535 14.23 -24.35 -25.60
N LEU A 536 13.93 -23.07 -25.83
CA LEU A 536 14.39 -22.36 -27.02
C LEU A 536 15.91 -22.25 -27.08
N GLN A 537 16.57 -21.88 -25.97
CA GLN A 537 18.03 -21.82 -25.90
C GLN A 537 18.68 -23.16 -26.24
N GLN A 538 18.19 -24.27 -25.67
CA GLN A 538 18.70 -25.61 -25.95
C GLN A 538 18.42 -26.10 -27.38
N ARG A 539 17.48 -25.45 -28.08
CA ARG A 539 17.16 -25.68 -29.49
C ARG A 539 17.85 -24.67 -30.43
N GLY A 540 18.84 -23.93 -29.93
CA GLY A 540 19.71 -23.06 -30.71
C GLY A 540 19.15 -21.67 -30.99
N TYR A 541 18.11 -21.22 -30.28
CA TYR A 541 17.69 -19.81 -30.32
C TYR A 541 18.62 -19.01 -29.39
N THR A 542 19.36 -18.05 -29.94
CA THR A 542 20.40 -17.30 -29.21
C THR A 542 19.92 -15.97 -28.65
N ARG A 543 18.80 -15.43 -29.15
CA ARG A 543 18.25 -14.13 -28.77
C ARG A 543 16.86 -14.32 -28.14
N VAL A 544 16.82 -14.85 -26.92
CA VAL A 544 15.57 -15.12 -26.19
C VAL A 544 15.61 -14.45 -24.83
N LEU A 545 14.59 -13.68 -24.50
CA LEU A 545 14.43 -13.00 -23.21
C LEU A 545 13.09 -13.41 -22.58
N ASN A 546 13.09 -13.62 -21.27
CA ASN A 546 11.87 -13.79 -20.47
C ASN A 546 11.35 -12.40 -20.05
N ILE A 547 10.04 -12.16 -20.17
CA ILE A 547 9.42 -10.98 -19.58
C ILE A 547 9.03 -11.32 -18.14
N LEU A 548 9.75 -10.73 -17.18
CA LEU A 548 9.59 -10.99 -15.76
C LEU A 548 8.21 -10.55 -15.25
N GLY A 549 7.63 -11.37 -14.38
CA GLY A 549 6.26 -11.19 -13.89
C GLY A 549 5.17 -11.49 -14.92
N GLY A 550 5.53 -11.80 -16.18
CA GLY A 550 4.58 -12.23 -17.22
C GLY A 550 3.52 -11.20 -17.56
N PHE A 551 2.39 -11.68 -18.09
CA PHE A 551 1.25 -10.85 -18.51
C PHE A 551 0.67 -10.05 -17.33
N THR A 552 0.69 -10.59 -16.11
CA THR A 552 0.24 -9.86 -14.90
C THR A 552 1.03 -8.56 -14.70
N SER A 553 2.36 -8.60 -14.88
CA SER A 553 3.19 -7.37 -14.79
C SER A 553 2.97 -6.43 -15.97
N ILE A 554 2.84 -6.97 -17.18
CA ILE A 554 2.59 -6.17 -18.40
C ILE A 554 1.26 -5.41 -18.27
N GLU A 555 0.20 -6.11 -17.89
CA GLU A 555 -1.12 -5.51 -17.66
C GLU A 555 -1.08 -4.43 -16.59
N ARG A 556 -0.51 -4.72 -15.42
CA ARG A 556 -0.42 -3.74 -14.31
C ARG A 556 0.37 -2.50 -14.69
N HIS A 557 1.47 -2.67 -15.41
CA HIS A 557 2.23 -1.55 -15.96
C HIS A 557 1.35 -0.73 -16.93
N ALA A 558 0.68 -1.40 -17.89
CA ALA A 558 -0.16 -0.75 -18.89
C ALA A 558 -1.36 0.02 -18.31
N LYS A 559 -1.92 -0.42 -17.18
CA LYS A 559 -3.01 0.28 -16.47
C LYS A 559 -2.58 1.65 -15.94
N VAL A 560 -1.34 1.76 -15.47
CA VAL A 560 -0.76 2.99 -14.95
C VAL A 560 -0.15 3.83 -16.07
N ARG A 561 0.56 3.18 -16.99
CA ARG A 561 1.28 3.80 -18.09
C ARG A 561 1.11 2.94 -19.35
N PRO A 562 0.22 3.32 -20.27
CA PRO A 562 0.03 2.58 -21.51
C PRO A 562 1.32 2.48 -22.34
N TYR A 563 1.58 1.30 -22.91
CA TYR A 563 2.70 1.09 -23.83
C TYR A 563 2.53 1.91 -25.11
N SER A 564 3.60 2.50 -25.63
CA SER A 564 3.54 3.29 -26.86
C SER A 564 3.45 2.43 -28.13
N ALA A 565 4.05 1.23 -28.08
CA ALA A 565 4.18 0.32 -29.22
C ALA A 565 3.37 -0.98 -29.10
N LEU A 566 2.67 -1.20 -27.98
CA LEU A 566 1.86 -2.39 -27.73
C LEU A 566 0.43 -2.00 -27.38
N THR A 567 -0.54 -2.77 -27.87
CA THR A 567 -1.93 -2.67 -27.43
C THR A 567 -2.23 -3.84 -26.51
N ILE A 568 -2.62 -3.52 -25.27
CA ILE A 568 -2.89 -4.51 -24.22
C ILE A 568 -4.40 -4.63 -24.07
N ASN A 569 -4.93 -5.81 -24.34
CA ASN A 569 -6.29 -6.19 -24.00
C ASN A 569 -6.29 -6.67 -22.56
N PHE A 570 -6.78 -5.83 -21.66
CA PHE A 570 -6.86 -6.15 -20.24
C PHE A 570 -7.71 -7.39 -20.01
N SER A 571 -7.25 -8.25 -19.11
CA SER A 571 -8.05 -9.36 -18.60
C SER A 571 -9.37 -8.81 -18.08
N GLN A 572 -10.45 -9.55 -18.34
CA GLN A 572 -11.67 -9.34 -17.58
C GLN A 572 -11.41 -9.90 -16.19
N GLY A 573 -10.66 -9.16 -15.36
CA GLY A 573 -10.64 -9.42 -13.93
C GLY A 573 -12.08 -9.58 -13.44
N LEU A 574 -12.27 -10.33 -12.36
CA LEU A 574 -13.53 -10.35 -11.58
C LEU A 574 -13.82 -8.93 -11.04
N VAL A 575 -14.13 -7.99 -11.92
CA VAL A 575 -14.48 -6.61 -11.65
C VAL A 575 -15.83 -6.40 -12.33
N SER A 576 -16.85 -6.29 -11.48
CA SER A 576 -18.14 -5.73 -11.86
C SER A 576 -17.93 -4.38 -12.52
N SER A 577 -18.29 -4.25 -13.80
CA SER A 577 -18.24 -3.00 -14.54
C SER A 577 -18.88 -1.84 -13.77
N PRO A 578 -18.29 -0.63 -13.79
CA PRO A 578 -19.03 0.59 -13.49
C PRO A 578 -19.74 1.11 -14.74
N CYS A 579 -20.94 1.64 -14.53
CA CYS A 579 -21.67 2.54 -15.43
C CYS A 579 -22.19 1.96 -16.77
N MET A 580 -23.41 1.42 -16.72
CA MET A 580 -24.41 1.76 -17.75
C MET A 580 -25.53 2.54 -17.08
N ALA A 581 -25.91 3.64 -17.72
CA ALA A 581 -26.92 4.60 -17.28
C ALA A 581 -28.21 3.91 -16.78
N SER A 582 -28.80 4.52 -15.75
CA SER A 582 -30.06 4.14 -15.14
C SER A 582 -31.14 3.86 -16.18
N ALA A 583 -31.55 2.60 -16.30
CA ALA A 583 -32.83 2.24 -16.90
C ALA A 583 -33.95 2.71 -15.95
N PRO A 584 -35.06 3.27 -16.49
CA PRO A 584 -36.17 3.75 -15.66
C PRO A 584 -36.81 2.59 -14.88
N SER A 585 -37.38 2.92 -13.71
CA SER A 585 -37.97 1.95 -12.81
C SER A 585 -39.20 1.26 -13.43
N MET A 586 -39.48 0.03 -13.03
CA MET A 586 -40.66 -0.73 -13.50
C MET A 586 -41.99 0.00 -13.19
N ASP A 587 -42.00 0.88 -12.17
CA ASP A 587 -43.16 1.70 -11.82
C ASP A 587 -43.42 2.83 -12.83
N ASP A 588 -42.40 3.32 -13.53
CA ASP A 588 -42.54 4.34 -14.59
C ASP A 588 -43.17 3.78 -15.87
N LEU A 589 -43.03 2.47 -16.11
CA LEU A 589 -43.55 1.77 -17.30
C LEU A 589 -44.99 1.26 -17.16
N LEU A 590 -45.54 1.23 -15.94
CA LEU A 590 -46.87 0.68 -15.65
C LEU A 590 -48.00 1.73 -15.59
N SER A 591 -47.69 3.02 -15.76
CA SER A 591 -48.66 4.12 -15.65
C SER A 591 -49.36 4.51 -16.97
N GLN A 592 -49.06 3.87 -18.10
CA GLN A 592 -49.64 4.21 -19.40
C GLN A 592 -50.12 2.99 -20.21
N ALA A 593 -51.19 2.33 -19.76
CA ALA A 593 -52.10 1.62 -20.66
C ALA A 593 -53.41 1.30 -19.91
N GLY A 594 -54.51 1.93 -20.34
CA GLY A 594 -55.83 1.74 -19.78
C GLY A 594 -56.45 0.37 -20.06
N THR A 595 -57.33 -0.03 -19.15
CA THR A 595 -58.34 -1.10 -19.25
C THR A 595 -59.44 -0.72 -20.28
N PRO A 596 -60.17 -1.67 -20.92
CA PRO A 596 -61.28 -2.35 -20.22
C PRO A 596 -61.69 -3.80 -20.66
N SER A 597 -62.32 -4.46 -19.66
CA SER A 597 -63.57 -5.28 -19.67
C SER A 597 -63.67 -6.73 -20.21
N GLN A 598 -64.02 -7.61 -19.26
CA GLN A 598 -65.10 -8.63 -19.17
C GLN A 598 -65.24 -9.81 -20.16
N GLY A 599 -65.47 -11.01 -19.60
CA GLY A 599 -66.41 -12.01 -20.15
C GLY A 599 -66.05 -13.49 -19.92
N ASP A 600 -66.94 -14.24 -19.27
CA ASP A 600 -66.82 -15.62 -18.79
C ASP A 600 -66.76 -16.78 -19.82
N SER A 601 -66.30 -17.94 -19.32
CA SER A 601 -66.91 -19.29 -19.41
C SER A 601 -66.24 -20.43 -20.23
N ASN A 602 -66.01 -21.53 -19.50
CA ASN A 602 -66.09 -22.97 -19.82
C ASN A 602 -65.20 -23.66 -20.89
N ALA A 603 -64.52 -24.71 -20.40
CA ALA A 603 -63.67 -25.72 -21.06
C ALA A 603 -64.49 -26.77 -21.88
N PRO A 604 -63.91 -27.90 -22.40
CA PRO A 604 -62.51 -28.31 -22.64
C PRO A 604 -62.23 -28.93 -24.05
N SER A 605 -60.97 -29.07 -24.49
CA SER A 605 -60.40 -30.34 -25.01
C SER A 605 -59.01 -30.24 -25.67
N SER A 606 -58.14 -31.19 -25.27
CA SER A 606 -57.04 -31.85 -25.98
C SER A 606 -55.74 -31.10 -26.35
N SER A 607 -54.86 -31.04 -25.35
CA SER A 607 -53.45 -31.49 -25.34
C SER A 607 -52.71 -31.74 -26.67
N LYS A 608 -51.56 -31.05 -26.81
CA LYS A 608 -50.26 -31.69 -27.07
C LYS A 608 -49.24 -31.16 -26.06
N THR A 609 -48.48 -32.09 -25.51
CA THR A 609 -47.68 -32.07 -24.27
C THR A 609 -46.43 -31.19 -24.31
N ALA A 610 -46.28 -30.32 -23.30
CA ALA A 610 -44.98 -29.79 -22.86
C ALA A 610 -44.49 -30.62 -21.67
N SER A 611 -43.20 -30.95 -21.66
CA SER A 611 -42.56 -31.83 -20.67
C SER A 611 -42.38 -31.13 -19.31
N ASP A 612 -43.10 -31.59 -18.30
CA ASP A 612 -42.81 -31.33 -16.89
C ASP A 612 -41.44 -31.93 -16.53
N THR A 613 -40.42 -31.08 -16.37
CA THR A 613 -39.15 -31.46 -15.71
C THR A 613 -39.06 -30.63 -14.43
N PRO A 614 -38.91 -31.23 -13.24
CA PRO A 614 -38.82 -30.47 -11.99
C PRO A 614 -37.62 -29.53 -12.03
N ALA A 615 -37.79 -28.30 -11.51
CA ALA A 615 -36.73 -27.30 -11.45
C ALA A 615 -35.46 -27.85 -10.77
N PRO A 616 -34.26 -27.45 -11.23
CA PRO A 616 -33.00 -27.94 -10.69
C PRO A 616 -32.86 -27.56 -9.22
N LEU A 617 -32.31 -28.47 -8.42
CA LEU A 617 -31.99 -28.19 -7.01
C LEU A 617 -30.70 -27.39 -6.95
N VAL A 618 -30.78 -26.16 -6.46
CA VAL A 618 -29.62 -25.29 -6.29
C VAL A 618 -29.01 -25.53 -4.91
N VAL A 619 -27.72 -25.84 -4.86
CA VAL A 619 -26.98 -26.18 -3.64
C VAL A 619 -25.82 -25.21 -3.44
N ASP A 620 -25.84 -24.52 -2.31
CA ASP A 620 -24.78 -23.63 -1.87
C ASP A 620 -23.78 -24.39 -1.01
N VAL A 621 -22.54 -24.54 -1.49
CA VAL A 621 -21.49 -25.28 -0.78
C VAL A 621 -20.56 -24.40 0.07
N ARG A 622 -20.97 -23.17 0.36
CA ARG A 622 -20.28 -22.22 1.26
C ARG A 622 -20.62 -22.50 2.73
N THR A 623 -19.92 -21.82 3.65
CA THR A 623 -20.24 -21.94 5.08
C THR A 623 -21.62 -21.32 5.40
N PRO A 624 -22.25 -21.70 6.53
CA PRO A 624 -23.52 -21.11 6.94
C PRO A 624 -23.47 -19.58 7.12
N GLU A 625 -22.32 -19.03 7.52
CA GLU A 625 -22.10 -17.58 7.65
C GLU A 625 -22.12 -16.89 6.29
N GLU A 626 -21.42 -17.46 5.29
CA GLU A 626 -21.44 -16.96 3.91
C GLU A 626 -22.83 -17.04 3.29
N PHE A 627 -23.57 -18.11 3.59
CA PHE A 627 -24.95 -18.29 3.16
C PHE A 627 -25.88 -17.23 3.77
N ALA A 628 -25.74 -16.95 5.07
CA ALA A 628 -26.55 -15.98 5.80
C ALA A 628 -26.34 -14.53 5.33
N MET A 629 -25.13 -14.18 4.87
CA MET A 629 -24.86 -12.85 4.34
C MET A 629 -25.64 -12.57 3.05
N ARG A 630 -25.62 -13.52 2.11
CA ARG A 630 -26.33 -13.43 0.83
C ARG A 630 -26.28 -14.78 0.13
N ALA A 631 -27.38 -15.26 -0.41
CA ALA A 631 -27.45 -16.53 -1.14
C ALA A 631 -28.35 -16.43 -2.38
N TYR A 632 -28.23 -17.40 -3.29
CA TYR A 632 -29.17 -17.56 -4.38
C TYR A 632 -30.55 -17.92 -3.82
N PRO A 633 -31.64 -17.24 -4.23
CA PRO A 633 -32.97 -17.47 -3.66
C PRO A 633 -33.40 -18.94 -3.77
N GLY A 634 -33.77 -19.54 -2.65
CA GLY A 634 -34.24 -20.94 -2.59
C GLY A 634 -33.13 -22.00 -2.61
N ALA A 635 -31.85 -21.61 -2.54
CA ALA A 635 -30.75 -22.56 -2.48
C ALA A 635 -30.70 -23.32 -1.14
N LEU A 636 -30.32 -24.59 -1.20
CA LEU A 636 -30.04 -25.44 -0.05
C LEU A 636 -28.57 -25.29 0.36
N ASN A 637 -28.29 -24.89 1.62
CA ASN A 637 -26.91 -24.81 2.10
C ASN A 637 -26.43 -26.17 2.63
N ILE A 638 -25.41 -26.73 1.97
CA ILE A 638 -24.64 -27.88 2.44
C ILE A 638 -23.16 -27.53 2.25
N PRO A 639 -22.46 -27.04 3.29
CA PRO A 639 -21.04 -26.71 3.21
C PRO A 639 -20.22 -27.86 2.61
N LEU A 640 -19.21 -27.53 1.79
CA LEU A 640 -18.46 -28.55 1.05
C LEU A 640 -17.88 -29.67 1.94
N ASN A 641 -17.44 -29.33 3.16
CA ASN A 641 -16.93 -30.29 4.14
C ASN A 641 -18.00 -31.21 4.74
N GLU A 642 -19.28 -30.83 4.69
CA GLU A 642 -20.43 -31.62 5.14
C GLU A 642 -21.09 -32.41 3.99
N LEU A 643 -20.77 -32.08 2.73
CA LEU A 643 -21.36 -32.71 1.56
C LEU A 643 -21.25 -34.26 1.55
N PRO A 644 -20.12 -34.90 1.94
CA PRO A 644 -20.03 -36.35 2.02
C PRO A 644 -20.96 -37.02 3.04
N SER A 645 -21.32 -36.32 4.13
CA SER A 645 -22.18 -36.88 5.18
C SER A 645 -23.66 -36.53 4.97
N ARG A 646 -23.95 -35.48 4.20
CA ARG A 646 -25.29 -34.95 3.93
C ARG A 646 -25.80 -35.18 2.50
N TYR A 647 -25.08 -35.95 1.68
CA TYR A 647 -25.45 -36.19 0.27
C TYR A 647 -26.83 -36.85 0.10
N THR A 648 -27.36 -37.53 1.11
CA THR A 648 -28.71 -38.13 1.07
C THR A 648 -29.81 -37.08 0.94
N GLU A 649 -29.58 -35.84 1.39
CA GLU A 649 -30.49 -34.71 1.22
C GLU A 649 -30.67 -34.30 -0.26
N LEU A 650 -29.75 -34.73 -1.13
CA LEU A 650 -29.73 -34.39 -2.55
C LEU A 650 -30.39 -35.45 -3.43
N GLN A 651 -30.81 -36.60 -2.86
CA GLN A 651 -31.42 -37.70 -3.61
C GLN A 651 -32.77 -37.31 -4.27
N PRO A 652 -33.16 -37.95 -5.39
CA PRO A 652 -32.51 -39.09 -6.06
C PRO A 652 -31.30 -38.68 -6.93
N GLN A 653 -30.38 -39.63 -7.17
CA GLN A 653 -29.10 -39.40 -7.88
C GLN A 653 -29.23 -38.91 -9.34
N ASN A 654 -30.41 -39.03 -9.95
CA ASN A 654 -30.69 -38.60 -11.32
C ASN A 654 -31.37 -37.22 -11.40
N ARG A 655 -31.58 -36.52 -10.27
CA ARG A 655 -32.11 -35.16 -10.25
C ARG A 655 -31.05 -34.16 -10.73
N GLN A 656 -31.49 -33.11 -11.43
CA GLN A 656 -30.64 -31.97 -11.77
C GLN A 656 -30.25 -31.18 -10.51
N ILE A 657 -28.94 -31.03 -10.31
CA ILE A 657 -28.35 -30.28 -9.21
C ILE A 657 -27.42 -29.21 -9.78
N ILE A 658 -27.53 -27.97 -9.31
CA ILE A 658 -26.58 -26.90 -9.61
C ILE A 658 -25.86 -26.56 -8.31
N VAL A 659 -24.55 -26.82 -8.24
CA VAL A 659 -23.72 -26.43 -7.09
C VAL A 659 -23.04 -25.10 -7.35
N TYR A 660 -23.03 -24.20 -6.39
CA TYR A 660 -22.27 -22.94 -6.49
C TYR A 660 -21.57 -22.59 -5.18
N CYS A 661 -20.57 -21.71 -5.26
CA CYS A 661 -19.91 -21.17 -4.08
C CYS A 661 -19.54 -19.69 -4.25
N ALA A 662 -18.62 -19.14 -3.44
CA ALA A 662 -18.30 -17.72 -3.54
C ALA A 662 -17.55 -17.38 -4.84
N SER A 663 -16.62 -18.24 -5.26
CA SER A 663 -15.67 -17.97 -6.36
C SER A 663 -15.61 -19.08 -7.43
N GLY A 664 -16.52 -20.07 -7.39
CA GLY A 664 -16.50 -21.23 -8.28
C GLY A 664 -15.60 -22.39 -7.87
N ALA A 665 -14.55 -22.17 -7.07
CA ALA A 665 -13.57 -23.22 -6.74
C ALA A 665 -14.17 -24.39 -5.91
N ARG A 666 -14.98 -24.09 -4.88
CA ARG A 666 -15.60 -25.13 -4.03
C ARG A 666 -16.72 -25.88 -4.76
N SER A 667 -17.44 -25.21 -5.65
CA SER A 667 -18.49 -25.84 -6.45
C SER A 667 -17.93 -26.77 -7.53
N SER A 668 -16.78 -26.43 -8.12
CA SER A 668 -16.03 -27.38 -8.98
C SER A 668 -15.69 -28.67 -8.23
N TYR A 669 -15.20 -28.55 -6.98
CA TYR A 669 -14.88 -29.71 -6.16
C TYR A 669 -16.14 -30.48 -5.73
N ALA A 670 -17.22 -29.78 -5.37
CA ALA A 670 -18.50 -30.38 -5.03
C ALA A 670 -19.10 -31.17 -6.20
N GLN A 671 -19.02 -30.64 -7.43
CA GLN A 671 -19.47 -31.32 -8.63
C GLN A 671 -18.74 -32.65 -8.83
N MET A 672 -17.40 -32.64 -8.73
CA MET A 672 -16.59 -33.86 -8.82
C MET A 672 -16.97 -34.87 -7.73
N LEU A 673 -17.11 -34.42 -6.48
CA LEU A 673 -17.44 -35.28 -5.34
C LEU A 673 -18.83 -35.92 -5.49
N LEU A 674 -19.84 -35.16 -5.91
CA LEU A 674 -21.18 -35.70 -6.15
C LEU A 674 -21.20 -36.70 -7.32
N GLY A 675 -20.38 -36.47 -8.36
CA GLY A 675 -20.17 -37.45 -9.43
C GLY A 675 -19.62 -38.78 -8.90
N GLN A 676 -18.65 -38.75 -7.98
CA GLN A 676 -18.13 -39.96 -7.31
C GLN A 676 -19.17 -40.65 -6.42
N LEU A 677 -20.12 -39.89 -5.87
CA LEU A 677 -21.24 -40.39 -5.05
C LEU A 677 -22.44 -40.87 -5.90
N GLY A 678 -22.29 -40.91 -7.24
CA GLY A 678 -23.26 -41.49 -8.16
C GLY A 678 -24.31 -40.52 -8.70
N PHE A 679 -24.18 -39.21 -8.44
CA PHE A 679 -25.06 -38.21 -9.04
C PHE A 679 -24.68 -37.99 -10.51
N THR A 680 -25.65 -38.09 -11.42
CA THR A 680 -25.39 -38.10 -12.87
C THR A 680 -25.72 -36.78 -13.57
N GLN A 681 -26.38 -35.85 -12.90
CA GLN A 681 -26.81 -34.56 -13.44
C GLN A 681 -26.43 -33.41 -12.51
N VAL A 682 -25.11 -33.19 -12.34
CA VAL A 682 -24.57 -32.10 -11.50
C VAL A 682 -23.86 -31.08 -12.38
N GLU A 683 -24.36 -29.85 -12.35
CA GLU A 683 -23.79 -28.69 -13.03
C GLU A 683 -23.06 -27.79 -12.03
N ASN A 684 -21.93 -27.23 -12.44
CA ASN A 684 -21.22 -26.23 -11.67
C ASN A 684 -21.73 -24.84 -12.05
N GLY A 685 -22.49 -24.23 -11.14
CA GLY A 685 -23.02 -22.87 -11.30
C GLY A 685 -22.00 -21.77 -11.00
N GLY A 686 -20.75 -22.11 -10.68
CA GLY A 686 -19.67 -21.15 -10.48
C GLY A 686 -19.80 -20.35 -9.18
N SER A 687 -19.61 -19.05 -9.27
CA SER A 687 -19.69 -18.08 -8.19
C SER A 687 -21.15 -17.67 -7.89
N LEU A 688 -21.38 -17.16 -6.67
CA LEU A 688 -22.68 -16.59 -6.30
C LEU A 688 -23.06 -15.44 -7.24
N MET A 689 -22.09 -14.67 -7.72
CA MET A 689 -22.36 -13.54 -8.63
C MET A 689 -22.82 -14.03 -10.01
N GLU A 690 -22.25 -15.10 -10.54
CA GLU A 690 -22.71 -15.76 -11.76
C GLU A 690 -24.11 -16.33 -11.58
N MET A 691 -24.37 -17.03 -10.47
CA MET A 691 -25.70 -17.54 -10.16
C MET A 691 -26.75 -16.42 -10.10
N LEU A 692 -26.45 -15.31 -9.45
CA LEU A 692 -27.37 -14.18 -9.33
C LEU A 692 -27.57 -13.41 -10.64
N SER A 693 -26.60 -13.42 -11.55
CA SER A 693 -26.73 -12.76 -12.86
C SER A 693 -27.67 -13.51 -13.81
N HIS A 694 -27.73 -14.85 -13.70
CA HIS A 694 -28.65 -15.69 -14.49
C HIS A 694 -30.14 -15.52 -14.11
N ASN A 695 -30.46 -14.98 -12.93
CA ASN A 695 -31.83 -14.81 -12.43
C ASN A 695 -32.52 -13.51 -12.90
N ARG A 696 -31.87 -12.72 -13.77
CA ARG A 696 -32.40 -11.46 -14.33
C ARG A 696 -32.92 -11.59 -15.78
N ARG A 697 -33.17 -12.82 -16.26
CA ARG A 697 -33.73 -13.08 -17.60
C ARG A 697 -35.22 -13.39 -17.55
#